data_AF-A0A7X6AVL6-F1
#
_entry.id   AF-A0A7X6AVL6-F1
#
_cell.length_a   1.000
_cell.length_b   1.000
_cell.length_c   1.000
_cell.angle_alpha   90.00
_cell.angle_beta   90.00
_cell.angle_gamma   90.00
#
_symmetry.space_group_name_H-M   'P 1'
#
loop_
_entity.id
_entity.type
_entity.pdbx_description
1 polymer ?
#
loop_
_entity_poly.entity_id
_entity_poly.type
_entity_poly.pdbx_seq_one_letter_code
_entity_poly.pdbx_strand_id
1 'polypeptide(L)'
;MRATFADFAIDPPRFGNATARYAKCRPDRDRLAIGAGASVELDFALDRDELPEQLTLTLIARVSPLGESLGCAPIDITVNGHAVIEQFTVPGGARPREVAFAVPGEALVAGANTLYVRGCDEARGLLWLYRITVEPSRICARTHLMAEEQRAEAAVWAYRTEWRAPGSAAWRPAPRLLVHLDRGEGSLPVRLAWRGQDGAEASIGFQPAMTEFYGHRRAADGTLTEYRGALEGRSPLRDSALEEVMHRFRTVEGGGAGGRHLGQELRLLIEDGGPPVERVIWGDPSGHSGTVSLLAAEPGPEAEVTDLVTRVRAHSEFTEAGEVAENLLHDSWHKWLGHGDSAWLEFTLRRPAAVGHYVLTSANDVPGRDPRDWTFKGSNDGEHWVDLDFRIEESFAHRHQPRGFTFPARTPYRHYRLEITRNAGEDQIQLSQVRLFTSAPQPKGFIGHYQRAGEAPTGYRGTSVTAAAEPESAAALPRTIEQWRSYLAEYSATILRVADEEELSEVGDEQRAAGWLGFEGADEESVLALEERLGTRLPPSYRAFLGASDGWLNISPFMWRMRTAKAVGWLREADYETWRVIRGGEGDDWDDTAFMDRALLISEEGDAQHWLLDPADVSEDGEWAAYIWASWYPALGDRHASFAELVAEERTGFEDQAAPEVRTARPESAEELVAEGRAQALRGEVRKAMATFEQATVKGSGAGAYLGIILGAFFDISAAHHWIRTGILGNAHVMEAIGMEQLRAEAAPLYLRCAAEEWTGAPGGYLPALGDILPRLPEGVDGVVGAGGVAAGGAATEGDDTAAWMARAAAFAPPALPESRTFQQALDLARALADRGATDQSWAVIEAALPHWHGDSPHRIAPVVLLTDPAFREVITPARARRVVTTPRGEFRE
;
A
#
# COMPACT_ATOMS: atom_id res chain seq x y z
N MET A 1 -16.92 -34.80 47.31
CA MET A 1 -17.75 -33.59 47.22
C MET A 1 -19.07 -33.92 46.51
N ARG A 2 -20.22 -33.56 47.09
CA ARG A 2 -21.53 -33.65 46.40
C ARG A 2 -21.63 -32.57 45.32
N ALA A 3 -22.38 -32.83 44.23
CA ALA A 3 -22.57 -31.87 43.15
C ALA A 3 -23.09 -30.53 43.70
N THR A 4 -22.29 -29.48 43.56
CA THR A 4 -22.58 -28.15 44.09
C THR A 4 -22.92 -27.24 42.92
N PHE A 5 -24.19 -26.84 42.80
CA PHE A 5 -24.64 -26.00 41.70
C PHE A 5 -25.89 -25.20 42.08
N ALA A 6 -26.12 -24.11 41.36
CA ALA A 6 -27.36 -23.36 41.33
C ALA A 6 -27.77 -23.17 39.86
N ASP A 7 -28.94 -23.68 39.49
CA ASP A 7 -29.48 -23.65 38.14
C ASP A 7 -30.70 -22.72 38.10
N PHE A 8 -30.52 -21.56 37.48
CA PHE A 8 -31.53 -20.52 37.30
C PHE A 8 -32.24 -20.63 35.94
N ALA A 9 -31.86 -21.60 35.09
CA ALA A 9 -32.48 -21.81 33.78
C ALA A 9 -33.88 -22.47 33.87
N ILE A 10 -34.33 -22.75 35.08
CA ILE A 10 -35.56 -23.46 35.39
C ILE A 10 -36.28 -22.76 36.54
N ASP A 11 -37.62 -22.72 36.48
CA ASP A 11 -38.47 -22.07 37.47
C ASP A 11 -39.33 -23.12 38.21
N PRO A 12 -39.22 -23.26 39.54
CA PRO A 12 -38.27 -22.57 40.42
C PRO A 12 -36.83 -23.07 40.25
N PRO A 13 -35.80 -22.23 40.54
CA PRO A 13 -34.40 -22.61 40.44
C PRO A 13 -34.06 -23.88 41.22
N ARG A 14 -33.19 -24.73 40.67
CA ARG A 14 -32.72 -25.94 41.38
C ARG A 14 -31.35 -25.73 41.96
N PHE A 15 -31.15 -26.31 43.13
CA PHE A 15 -29.89 -26.26 43.84
C PHE A 15 -29.41 -27.68 44.17
N GLY A 16 -28.11 -27.91 44.03
CA GLY A 16 -27.45 -29.11 44.49
C GLY A 16 -27.10 -29.00 45.98
N ASN A 17 -25.84 -29.25 46.33
CA ASN A 17 -25.28 -29.00 47.65
C ASN A 17 -25.04 -27.49 47.91
N ALA A 18 -26.03 -26.66 47.61
CA ALA A 18 -25.94 -25.21 47.78
C ALA A 18 -27.30 -24.57 48.07
N THR A 19 -27.29 -23.35 48.60
CA THR A 19 -28.47 -22.48 48.71
C THR A 19 -28.10 -21.10 48.19
N ALA A 20 -28.92 -20.53 47.29
CA ALA A 20 -28.69 -19.20 46.75
C ALA A 20 -29.63 -18.15 47.37
N ARG A 21 -29.09 -16.97 47.65
CA ARG A 21 -29.81 -15.75 48.02
C ARG A 21 -29.39 -14.66 47.05
N TYR A 22 -30.30 -13.78 46.65
CA TYR A 22 -29.95 -12.71 45.72
C TYR A 22 -30.65 -11.40 46.11
N ALA A 23 -29.95 -10.29 45.88
CA ALA A 23 -30.38 -8.95 46.24
C ALA A 23 -30.34 -8.05 45.01
N LYS A 24 -31.43 -7.30 44.76
CA LYS A 24 -31.62 -6.43 43.60
C LYS A 24 -31.48 -7.11 42.23
N CYS A 25 -31.41 -8.45 42.20
CA CYS A 25 -31.50 -9.24 40.96
C CYS A 25 -32.95 -9.34 40.50
N ARG A 26 -33.15 -9.52 39.19
CA ARG A 26 -34.47 -9.76 38.59
C ARG A 26 -34.52 -11.20 38.05
N PRO A 27 -35.27 -12.10 38.69
CA PRO A 27 -35.57 -13.41 38.11
C PRO A 27 -36.35 -13.23 36.81
N ASP A 28 -35.97 -13.96 35.78
CA ASP A 28 -36.64 -14.03 34.48
C ASP A 28 -36.74 -15.53 34.10
N ARG A 29 -37.74 -15.92 33.30
CA ARG A 29 -38.21 -17.33 33.17
C ARG A 29 -37.13 -18.40 33.04
N ASP A 30 -35.99 -18.07 32.44
CA ASP A 30 -34.87 -18.95 32.14
C ASP A 30 -33.50 -18.44 32.66
N ARG A 31 -33.47 -17.44 33.55
CA ARG A 31 -32.23 -16.78 33.99
C ARG A 31 -32.42 -15.90 35.22
N LEU A 32 -31.31 -15.51 35.84
CA LEU A 32 -31.26 -14.46 36.85
C LEU A 32 -30.50 -13.24 36.29
N ALA A 33 -31.17 -12.10 36.17
CA ALA A 33 -30.53 -10.87 35.70
C ALA A 33 -29.87 -10.09 36.86
N ILE A 34 -28.59 -9.77 36.68
CA ILE A 34 -27.74 -9.06 37.64
C ILE A 34 -27.29 -7.74 36.99
N GLY A 35 -27.71 -6.61 37.53
CA GLY A 35 -27.25 -5.28 37.10
C GLY A 35 -26.28 -4.64 38.11
N ALA A 36 -25.99 -3.36 37.92
CA ALA A 36 -25.11 -2.60 38.81
C ALA A 36 -25.56 -2.69 40.29
N GLY A 37 -24.64 -3.09 41.16
CA GLY A 37 -24.87 -3.25 42.60
C GLY A 37 -25.85 -4.37 43.00
N ALA A 38 -26.27 -5.22 42.05
CA ALA A 38 -27.02 -6.44 42.34
C ALA A 38 -26.06 -7.59 42.65
N SER A 39 -26.52 -8.58 43.43
CA SER A 39 -25.63 -9.63 43.92
C SER A 39 -26.34 -10.97 44.12
N VAL A 40 -25.59 -12.04 43.90
CA VAL A 40 -25.98 -13.42 44.19
C VAL A 40 -24.99 -13.99 45.20
N GLU A 41 -25.51 -14.49 46.31
CA GLU A 41 -24.79 -15.18 47.37
C GLU A 41 -25.15 -16.67 47.30
N LEU A 42 -24.16 -17.55 47.19
CA LEU A 42 -24.32 -18.99 47.12
C LEU A 42 -23.57 -19.64 48.28
N ASP A 43 -24.31 -20.18 49.24
CA ASP A 43 -23.74 -20.93 50.35
C ASP A 43 -23.63 -22.41 49.97
N PHE A 44 -22.47 -23.02 50.18
CA PHE A 44 -22.22 -24.44 49.93
C PHE A 44 -21.34 -25.05 51.03
N ALA A 45 -21.37 -26.37 51.18
CA ALA A 45 -20.60 -27.06 52.22
C ALA A 45 -19.56 -28.03 51.64
N LEU A 46 -18.34 -27.99 52.17
CA LEU A 46 -17.26 -28.95 51.89
C LEU A 46 -17.10 -29.91 53.08
N ASP A 47 -16.88 -31.19 52.79
CA ASP A 47 -16.67 -32.22 53.81
C ASP A 47 -15.31 -32.02 54.51
N ARG A 48 -15.25 -32.33 55.82
CA ARG A 48 -14.06 -32.06 56.66
C ARG A 48 -12.78 -32.77 56.21
N ASP A 49 -12.91 -33.88 55.48
CA ASP A 49 -11.79 -34.71 55.03
C ASP A 49 -11.42 -34.46 53.55
N GLU A 50 -12.07 -33.50 52.87
CA GLU A 50 -11.90 -33.20 51.44
C GLU A 50 -11.78 -31.69 51.18
N LEU A 51 -10.77 -31.03 51.75
CA LEU A 51 -10.36 -29.69 51.28
C LEU A 51 -9.46 -29.85 50.05
N PRO A 52 -9.92 -29.55 48.84
CA PRO A 52 -9.07 -29.61 47.67
C PRO A 52 -8.09 -28.44 47.68
N GLU A 53 -6.90 -28.64 47.09
CA GLU A 53 -5.94 -27.55 46.85
C GLU A 53 -6.56 -26.43 45.99
N GLN A 54 -7.57 -26.77 45.18
CA GLN A 54 -8.28 -25.84 44.30
C GLN A 54 -9.65 -26.38 43.88
N LEU A 55 -10.65 -25.50 43.78
CA LEU A 55 -11.93 -25.77 43.14
C LEU A 55 -12.04 -25.05 41.79
N THR A 56 -12.84 -25.62 40.88
CA THR A 56 -13.28 -24.94 39.67
C THR A 56 -14.69 -24.39 39.90
N LEU A 57 -14.83 -23.07 39.78
CA LEU A 57 -16.11 -22.37 39.77
C LEU A 57 -16.50 -22.09 38.32
N THR A 58 -17.62 -22.61 37.86
CA THR A 58 -18.12 -22.38 36.50
C THR A 58 -19.42 -21.57 36.53
N LEU A 59 -19.51 -20.50 35.73
CA LEU A 59 -20.73 -19.76 35.44
C LEU A 59 -21.17 -20.02 34.00
N ILE A 60 -22.46 -20.29 33.79
CA ILE A 60 -23.08 -20.17 32.48
C ILE A 60 -23.83 -18.85 32.48
N ALA A 61 -23.36 -17.87 31.70
CA ALA A 61 -23.88 -16.51 31.72
C ALA A 61 -23.78 -15.82 30.35
N ARG A 62 -24.53 -14.75 30.16
CA ARG A 62 -24.51 -13.88 28.97
C ARG A 62 -24.67 -12.43 29.39
N VAL A 63 -24.01 -11.50 28.71
CA VAL A 63 -24.29 -10.06 28.86
C VAL A 63 -25.46 -9.66 27.97
N SER A 64 -26.41 -8.88 28.50
CA SER A 64 -27.52 -8.35 27.73
C SER A 64 -27.01 -7.28 26.75
N PRO A 65 -27.42 -7.32 25.47
CA PRO A 65 -27.06 -6.27 24.52
C PRO A 65 -27.60 -4.90 24.94
N LEU A 66 -26.93 -3.83 24.49
CA LEU A 66 -27.35 -2.43 24.66
C LEU A 66 -27.40 -1.76 23.29
N GLY A 67 -28.57 -1.78 22.64
CA GLY A 67 -28.67 -1.42 21.22
C GLY A 67 -27.83 -2.38 20.37
N GLU A 68 -26.98 -1.84 19.50
CA GLU A 68 -26.04 -2.60 18.66
C GLU A 68 -24.74 -3.03 19.39
N SER A 69 -24.53 -2.56 20.63
CA SER A 69 -23.38 -2.95 21.45
C SER A 69 -23.63 -4.29 22.16
N LEU A 70 -22.57 -5.09 22.34
CA LEU A 70 -22.58 -6.35 23.09
C LEU A 70 -22.99 -6.20 24.58
N GLY A 71 -23.13 -4.97 25.06
CA GLY A 71 -23.43 -4.65 26.45
C GLY A 71 -22.19 -4.70 27.36
N CYS A 72 -22.27 -4.09 28.54
CA CYS A 72 -21.18 -4.06 29.51
C CYS A 72 -21.72 -4.33 30.91
N ALA A 73 -21.41 -5.50 31.46
CA ALA A 73 -21.86 -5.94 32.79
C ALA A 73 -20.71 -6.62 33.57
N PRO A 74 -19.69 -5.87 34.00
CA PRO A 74 -18.62 -6.37 34.84
C PRO A 74 -19.14 -6.91 36.17
N ILE A 75 -18.51 -7.98 36.65
CA ILE A 75 -18.79 -8.62 37.94
C ILE A 75 -17.55 -8.83 38.79
N ASP A 76 -17.74 -8.79 40.10
CA ASP A 76 -16.79 -9.26 41.10
C ASP A 76 -17.24 -10.61 41.63
N ILE A 77 -16.29 -11.53 41.84
CA ILE A 77 -16.53 -12.81 42.48
C ILE A 77 -15.64 -12.94 43.70
N THR A 78 -16.23 -13.26 44.86
CA THR A 78 -15.48 -13.57 46.07
C THR A 78 -15.93 -14.89 46.69
N VAL A 79 -15.02 -15.58 47.37
CA VAL A 79 -15.31 -16.78 48.17
C VAL A 79 -14.79 -16.57 49.57
N ASN A 80 -15.67 -16.63 50.57
CA ASN A 80 -15.37 -16.34 51.98
C ASN A 80 -14.64 -14.99 52.19
N GLY A 81 -14.92 -14.00 51.34
CA GLY A 81 -14.27 -12.68 51.36
C GLY A 81 -12.92 -12.60 50.61
N HIS A 82 -12.41 -13.72 50.08
CA HIS A 82 -11.26 -13.71 49.18
C HIS A 82 -11.71 -13.39 47.75
N ALA A 83 -11.07 -12.40 47.12
CA ALA A 83 -11.33 -12.08 45.72
C ALA A 83 -10.85 -13.21 44.80
N VAL A 84 -11.77 -13.72 43.97
CA VAL A 84 -11.50 -14.71 42.92
C VAL A 84 -11.31 -14.00 41.59
N ILE A 85 -12.16 -13.01 41.29
CA ILE A 85 -11.99 -12.10 40.14
C ILE A 85 -12.67 -10.76 40.44
N GLU A 86 -12.14 -9.67 39.88
CA GLU A 86 -12.70 -8.32 39.99
C GLU A 86 -12.97 -7.74 38.59
N GLN A 87 -14.04 -6.96 38.45
CA GLN A 87 -14.47 -6.27 37.22
C GLN A 87 -14.50 -7.12 35.94
N PHE A 88 -14.77 -8.43 36.07
CA PHE A 88 -14.79 -9.35 34.93
C PHE A 88 -16.07 -9.21 34.13
N THR A 89 -15.95 -8.98 32.83
CA THR A 89 -17.10 -9.00 31.92
C THR A 89 -17.14 -10.32 31.17
N VAL A 90 -18.26 -11.04 31.26
CA VAL A 90 -18.46 -12.25 30.44
C VAL A 90 -18.42 -11.85 28.96
N PRO A 91 -17.55 -12.46 28.12
CA PRO A 91 -17.43 -12.09 26.72
C PRO A 91 -18.77 -12.11 25.98
N GLY A 92 -19.05 -11.07 25.19
CA GLY A 92 -20.33 -10.89 24.49
C GLY A 92 -20.61 -11.93 23.39
N GLY A 93 -21.90 -12.17 23.11
CA GLY A 93 -22.37 -13.06 22.04
C GLY A 93 -23.87 -13.39 22.12
N ALA A 94 -24.42 -14.03 21.07
CA ALA A 94 -25.86 -14.36 20.99
C ALA A 94 -26.31 -15.47 21.96
N ARG A 95 -25.38 -16.27 22.49
CA ARG A 95 -25.67 -17.46 23.33
C ARG A 95 -24.98 -17.36 24.71
N PRO A 96 -25.55 -18.00 25.76
CA PRO A 96 -24.88 -18.14 27.05
C PRO A 96 -23.53 -18.85 26.92
N ARG A 97 -22.52 -18.33 27.62
CA ARG A 97 -21.16 -18.87 27.65
C ARG A 97 -20.85 -19.48 28.99
N GLU A 98 -20.07 -20.56 28.95
CA GLU A 98 -19.46 -21.16 30.12
C GLU A 98 -18.11 -20.47 30.41
N VAL A 99 -17.99 -19.85 31.58
CA VAL A 99 -16.75 -19.24 32.09
C VAL A 99 -16.36 -19.95 33.37
N ALA A 100 -15.09 -20.29 33.53
CA ALA A 100 -14.60 -21.03 34.69
C ALA A 100 -13.51 -20.23 35.40
N PHE A 101 -13.48 -20.29 36.73
CA PHE A 101 -12.56 -19.60 37.60
C PHE A 101 -11.91 -20.59 38.56
N ALA A 102 -10.63 -20.35 38.81
CA ALA A 102 -9.85 -21.01 39.83
C ALA A 102 -10.20 -20.45 41.21
N VAL A 103 -10.75 -21.27 42.11
CA VAL A 103 -10.90 -20.89 43.52
C VAL A 103 -9.77 -21.55 44.30
N PRO A 104 -8.81 -20.77 44.83
CA PRO A 104 -7.65 -21.33 45.50
C PRO A 104 -8.04 -21.94 46.85
N GLY A 105 -7.34 -22.98 47.27
CA GLY A 105 -7.64 -23.73 48.49
C GLY A 105 -7.61 -22.87 49.75
N GLU A 106 -6.76 -21.84 49.82
CA GLU A 106 -6.71 -20.89 50.94
C GLU A 106 -7.97 -20.04 51.10
N ALA A 107 -8.79 -19.89 50.06
CA ALA A 107 -10.08 -19.21 50.13
C ALA A 107 -11.18 -20.11 50.74
N LEU A 108 -10.90 -21.40 50.94
CA LEU A 108 -11.88 -22.41 51.34
C LEU A 108 -11.71 -22.81 52.82
N VAL A 109 -12.83 -23.14 53.46
CA VAL A 109 -12.87 -23.67 54.83
C VAL A 109 -13.63 -24.99 54.86
N ALA A 110 -13.25 -25.87 55.80
CA ALA A 110 -14.01 -27.10 56.04
C ALA A 110 -15.40 -26.75 56.61
N GLY A 111 -16.46 -27.30 56.01
CA GLY A 111 -17.84 -26.93 56.34
C GLY A 111 -18.40 -25.85 55.42
N ALA A 112 -19.09 -24.85 55.97
CA ALA A 112 -19.82 -23.86 55.19
C ALA A 112 -18.89 -22.82 54.54
N ASN A 113 -19.09 -22.61 53.25
CA ASN A 113 -18.41 -21.62 52.41
C ASN A 113 -19.46 -20.75 51.71
N THR A 114 -19.12 -19.48 51.46
CA THR A 114 -20.00 -18.52 50.78
C THR A 114 -19.31 -17.96 49.55
N LEU A 115 -19.92 -18.18 48.38
CA LEU A 115 -19.55 -17.56 47.11
C LEU A 115 -20.44 -16.34 46.88
N TYR A 116 -19.85 -15.23 46.42
CA TYR A 116 -20.56 -14.01 46.11
C TYR A 116 -20.26 -13.59 44.67
N VAL A 117 -21.30 -13.34 43.86
CA VAL A 117 -21.21 -12.77 42.51
C VAL A 117 -21.93 -11.42 42.52
N ARG A 118 -21.20 -10.33 42.30
CA ARG A 118 -21.74 -8.96 42.36
C ARG A 118 -21.59 -8.27 41.03
N GLY A 119 -22.63 -7.59 40.55
CA GLY A 119 -22.50 -6.62 39.46
C GLY A 119 -21.79 -5.36 39.93
N CYS A 120 -20.70 -4.99 39.27
CA CYS A 120 -19.96 -3.77 39.60
C CYS A 120 -20.81 -2.52 39.31
N ASP A 121 -20.50 -1.41 39.96
CA ASP A 121 -21.31 -0.19 39.85
C ASP A 121 -21.20 0.46 38.45
N GLU A 122 -20.15 0.12 37.69
CA GLU A 122 -19.90 0.57 36.32
C GLU A 122 -20.74 -0.18 35.26
N ALA A 123 -21.51 -1.19 35.64
CA ALA A 123 -22.32 -1.97 34.71
C ALA A 123 -23.40 -1.13 34.02
N ARG A 124 -23.36 -1.11 32.68
CA ARG A 124 -24.33 -0.39 31.82
C ARG A 124 -25.42 -1.32 31.28
N GLY A 125 -25.19 -2.65 31.33
CA GLY A 125 -26.14 -3.70 30.94
C GLY A 125 -26.40 -4.69 32.09
N LEU A 126 -27.06 -5.80 31.78
CA LEU A 126 -27.37 -6.88 32.71
C LEU A 126 -26.51 -8.12 32.40
N LEU A 127 -26.00 -8.78 33.43
CA LEU A 127 -25.53 -10.15 33.32
C LEU A 127 -26.73 -11.10 33.50
N TRP A 128 -27.05 -11.86 32.46
CA TRP A 128 -28.00 -12.96 32.49
C TRP A 128 -27.28 -14.23 32.95
N LEU A 129 -27.46 -14.57 34.22
CA LEU A 129 -26.88 -15.75 34.84
C LEU A 129 -27.83 -16.95 34.73
N TYR A 130 -27.37 -18.03 34.10
CA TYR A 130 -28.15 -19.25 33.90
C TYR A 130 -27.79 -20.31 34.93
N ARG A 131 -26.49 -20.49 35.21
CA ARG A 131 -26.03 -21.54 36.13
C ARG A 131 -24.72 -21.19 36.81
N ILE A 132 -24.56 -21.66 38.05
CA ILE A 132 -23.31 -21.73 38.79
C ILE A 132 -23.02 -23.19 39.12
N THR A 133 -21.79 -23.65 38.93
CA THR A 133 -21.32 -24.99 39.33
C THR A 133 -19.98 -24.86 40.07
N VAL A 134 -19.78 -25.65 41.12
CA VAL A 134 -18.53 -25.73 41.88
C VAL A 134 -18.11 -27.19 41.99
N GLU A 135 -16.92 -27.52 41.48
CA GLU A 135 -16.45 -28.90 41.39
C GLU A 135 -14.97 -29.06 41.79
N PRO A 136 -14.56 -30.22 42.31
CA PRO A 136 -13.15 -30.54 42.53
C PRO A 136 -12.38 -30.52 41.22
N SER A 137 -11.25 -29.81 41.20
CA SER A 137 -10.42 -29.69 40.00
C SER A 137 -9.90 -31.06 39.54
N ARG A 138 -10.23 -31.48 38.31
CA ARG A 138 -9.59 -32.64 37.63
C ARG A 138 -8.67 -32.23 36.49
N ILE A 139 -8.73 -30.98 36.04
CA ILE A 139 -7.92 -30.39 34.99
C ILE A 139 -7.86 -28.89 35.30
N CYS A 140 -6.73 -28.39 35.79
CA CYS A 140 -6.50 -26.96 35.97
C CYS A 140 -5.47 -26.46 34.98
N ALA A 141 -5.89 -25.60 34.05
CA ALA A 141 -5.07 -24.56 33.44
C ALA A 141 -5.89 -23.72 32.44
N ARG A 142 -6.93 -23.02 32.90
CA ARG A 142 -7.49 -21.89 32.16
C ARG A 142 -7.83 -20.81 33.18
N THR A 143 -7.22 -19.64 33.06
CA THR A 143 -7.58 -18.36 33.73
C THR A 143 -6.99 -17.97 35.09
N HIS A 144 -5.85 -18.52 35.54
CA HIS A 144 -5.05 -17.80 36.57
C HIS A 144 -4.22 -16.61 35.99
N LEU A 145 -4.29 -16.41 34.66
CA LEU A 145 -3.51 -15.41 33.91
C LEU A 145 -4.27 -14.09 33.66
N MET A 146 -5.61 -14.10 33.68
CA MET A 146 -6.41 -12.96 33.21
C MET A 146 -6.29 -11.71 34.11
N ALA A 147 -6.04 -11.88 35.41
CA ALA A 147 -5.88 -10.75 36.34
C ALA A 147 -4.49 -10.06 36.25
N GLU A 148 -3.45 -10.77 35.81
CA GLU A 148 -2.14 -10.16 35.49
C GLU A 148 -2.08 -9.64 34.05
N GLU A 149 -2.86 -10.23 33.13
CA GLU A 149 -2.97 -9.86 31.70
C GLU A 149 -3.51 -8.44 31.49
N GLN A 150 -4.43 -7.97 32.33
CA GLN A 150 -5.07 -6.64 32.19
C GLN A 150 -4.12 -5.44 32.39
N ARG A 151 -2.95 -5.65 33.01
CA ARG A 151 -1.87 -4.63 33.08
C ARG A 151 -0.86 -4.74 31.92
N ALA A 152 -0.89 -5.84 31.17
CA ALA A 152 0.01 -6.14 30.05
C ALA A 152 -0.58 -5.83 28.67
N GLU A 153 -1.88 -5.52 28.56
CA GLU A 153 -2.64 -5.27 27.31
C GLU A 153 -2.05 -4.17 26.39
N ALA A 154 -1.16 -3.32 26.89
CA ALA A 154 -0.49 -2.27 26.10
C ALA A 154 1.02 -2.47 25.94
N ALA A 155 1.54 -3.70 26.04
CA ALA A 155 2.97 -3.96 25.91
C ALA A 155 3.33 -4.64 24.57
N VAL A 156 4.54 -4.35 24.07
CA VAL A 156 5.22 -5.15 23.05
C VAL A 156 6.10 -6.18 23.77
N TRP A 157 5.95 -7.46 23.43
CA TRP A 157 6.75 -8.56 23.99
C TRP A 157 8.00 -8.77 23.15
N ALA A 158 9.16 -8.74 23.80
CA ALA A 158 10.45 -8.99 23.16
C ALA A 158 11.03 -10.33 23.62
N TYR A 159 11.35 -11.20 22.67
CA TYR A 159 11.93 -12.51 22.92
C TYR A 159 13.33 -12.60 22.34
N ARG A 160 14.25 -13.14 23.15
CA ARG A 160 15.50 -13.69 22.63
C ARG A 160 15.18 -15.06 22.04
N THR A 161 15.62 -15.29 20.81
CA THR A 161 15.22 -16.48 20.06
C THR A 161 16.42 -17.30 19.61
N GLU A 162 16.17 -18.60 19.42
CA GLU A 162 17.15 -19.56 18.97
C GLU A 162 16.50 -20.55 18.01
N TRP A 163 17.30 -21.10 17.12
CA TRP A 163 16.89 -22.09 16.13
C TRP A 163 17.86 -23.26 16.09
N ARG A 164 17.38 -24.41 15.61
CA ARG A 164 18.24 -25.56 15.32
C ARG A 164 17.71 -26.37 14.15
N ALA A 165 18.62 -27.00 13.41
CA ALA A 165 18.26 -27.97 12.38
C ALA A 165 17.58 -29.20 13.02
N PRO A 166 16.63 -29.86 12.32
CA PRO A 166 15.97 -31.07 12.82
C PRO A 166 16.99 -32.14 13.21
N GLY A 167 16.89 -32.65 14.45
CA GLY A 167 17.80 -33.67 14.99
C GLY A 167 19.16 -33.16 15.47
N SER A 168 19.45 -31.87 15.36
CA SER A 168 20.64 -31.26 15.97
C SER A 168 20.47 -31.11 17.48
N ALA A 169 21.53 -31.34 18.25
CA ALA A 169 21.53 -31.05 19.69
C ALA A 169 21.80 -29.55 19.99
N ALA A 170 22.50 -28.85 19.09
CA ALA A 170 22.97 -27.49 19.33
C ALA A 170 21.96 -26.44 18.83
N TRP A 171 21.56 -25.55 19.74
CA TRP A 171 20.81 -24.33 19.44
C TRP A 171 21.75 -23.22 18.98
N ARG A 172 21.30 -22.43 18.01
CA ARG A 172 22.01 -21.26 17.50
C ARG A 172 21.16 -20.01 17.75
N PRO A 173 21.77 -18.85 18.07
CA PRO A 173 21.05 -17.59 18.15
C PRO A 173 20.31 -17.28 16.84
N ALA A 174 19.12 -16.71 16.96
CA ALA A 174 18.32 -16.15 15.88
C ALA A 174 17.99 -14.67 16.19
N PRO A 175 17.51 -13.89 15.19
CA PRO A 175 17.07 -12.52 15.44
C PRO A 175 15.99 -12.47 16.54
N ARG A 176 15.94 -11.38 17.29
CA ARG A 176 14.91 -11.19 18.32
C ARG A 176 13.52 -11.21 17.69
N LEU A 177 12.52 -11.67 18.44
CA LEU A 177 11.12 -11.62 18.04
C LEU A 177 10.39 -10.55 18.84
N LEU A 178 9.80 -9.58 18.15
CA LEU A 178 8.86 -8.60 18.71
C LEU A 178 7.44 -9.01 18.35
N VAL A 179 6.56 -9.08 19.34
CA VAL A 179 5.13 -9.42 19.15
C VAL A 179 4.26 -8.39 19.85
N HIS A 180 3.25 -7.90 19.15
CA HIS A 180 2.06 -7.26 19.73
C HIS A 180 0.87 -7.61 18.85
N LEU A 181 -0.19 -8.12 19.46
CA LEU A 181 -1.44 -8.43 18.79
C LEU A 181 -2.57 -8.06 19.74
N ASP A 182 -3.30 -7.00 19.41
CA ASP A 182 -4.40 -6.50 20.21
C ASP A 182 -5.61 -6.20 19.32
N ARG A 183 -6.78 -6.60 19.81
CA ARG A 183 -8.10 -6.37 19.19
C ARG A 183 -9.05 -5.64 20.13
N GLY A 184 -8.55 -5.12 21.26
CA GLY A 184 -9.32 -4.55 22.36
C GLY A 184 -10.24 -5.55 23.08
N GLU A 185 -10.09 -6.85 22.82
CA GLU A 185 -10.80 -7.94 23.51
C GLU A 185 -10.04 -8.45 24.75
N GLY A 186 -8.84 -7.91 25.04
CA GLY A 186 -8.06 -8.24 26.25
C GLY A 186 -7.53 -9.68 26.31
N SER A 187 -7.38 -10.35 25.15
CA SER A 187 -7.03 -11.77 25.07
C SER A 187 -5.69 -11.96 24.35
N LEU A 188 -4.71 -12.53 25.05
CA LEU A 188 -3.37 -12.79 24.50
C LEU A 188 -3.35 -14.04 23.61
N PRO A 189 -2.53 -14.09 22.53
CA PRO A 189 -2.44 -15.27 21.69
C PRO A 189 -1.70 -16.43 22.38
N VAL A 190 -2.22 -17.66 22.28
CA VAL A 190 -1.53 -18.90 22.70
C VAL A 190 -0.85 -19.60 21.53
N ARG A 191 -1.34 -19.35 20.32
CA ARG A 191 -0.77 -19.81 19.06
C ARG A 191 -0.63 -18.62 18.14
N LEU A 192 0.51 -18.53 17.49
CA LEU A 192 0.81 -17.50 16.52
C LEU A 192 1.56 -18.13 15.36
N ALA A 193 1.14 -17.82 14.14
CA ALA A 193 1.87 -18.16 12.93
C ALA A 193 1.87 -16.95 12.00
N TRP A 194 2.97 -16.74 11.30
CA TRP A 194 3.09 -15.65 10.34
C TRP A 194 3.89 -16.09 9.13
N ARG A 195 3.72 -15.34 8.04
CA ARG A 195 4.45 -15.51 6.79
C ARG A 195 4.94 -14.16 6.30
N GLY A 196 6.19 -14.10 5.88
CA GLY A 196 6.80 -12.93 5.23
C GLY A 196 6.57 -12.91 3.72
N GLN A 197 6.76 -11.74 3.10
CA GLN A 197 6.61 -11.55 1.64
C GLN A 197 7.55 -12.40 0.77
N ASP A 198 8.68 -12.87 1.32
CA ASP A 198 9.59 -13.81 0.65
C ASP A 198 9.11 -15.27 0.71
N GLY A 199 8.03 -15.52 1.46
CA GLY A 199 7.46 -16.83 1.70
C GLY A 199 8.09 -17.64 2.82
N ALA A 200 9.00 -17.07 3.60
CA ALA A 200 9.38 -17.64 4.89
C ALA A 200 8.18 -17.62 5.85
N GLU A 201 8.06 -18.64 6.70
CA GLU A 201 6.96 -18.75 7.64
C GLU A 201 7.41 -19.33 8.98
N ALA A 202 6.73 -18.95 10.05
CA ALA A 202 6.95 -19.48 11.38
C ALA A 202 5.60 -19.80 12.04
N SER A 203 5.62 -20.79 12.93
CA SER A 203 4.46 -21.18 13.73
C SER A 203 4.92 -21.59 15.11
N ILE A 204 4.41 -20.90 16.12
CA ILE A 204 4.81 -21.03 17.53
C ILE A 204 3.58 -21.19 18.44
N GLY A 205 3.79 -21.91 19.53
CA GLY A 205 2.89 -21.95 20.68
C GLY A 205 3.57 -21.35 21.91
N PHE A 206 2.86 -20.50 22.64
CA PHE A 206 3.34 -19.91 23.88
C PHE A 206 3.01 -20.83 25.06
N GLN A 207 3.90 -20.85 26.07
CA GLN A 207 3.50 -21.29 27.40
C GLN A 207 2.42 -20.35 27.96
N PRO A 208 1.57 -20.78 28.91
CA PRO A 208 0.45 -19.97 29.39
C PRO A 208 0.81 -18.53 29.81
N ALA A 209 1.99 -18.30 30.41
CA ALA A 209 2.45 -16.96 30.81
C ALA A 209 3.13 -16.13 29.71
N MET A 210 3.18 -16.66 28.48
CA MET A 210 3.94 -16.12 27.34
C MET A 210 5.42 -15.80 27.67
N THR A 211 6.00 -16.48 28.66
CA THR A 211 7.41 -16.32 29.07
C THR A 211 8.35 -17.08 28.14
N GLU A 212 7.86 -18.15 27.52
CA GLU A 212 8.59 -18.96 26.56
C GLU A 212 7.65 -19.39 25.43
N PHE A 213 8.22 -19.67 24.26
CA PHE A 213 7.50 -20.30 23.16
C PHE A 213 8.33 -21.42 22.52
N TYR A 214 7.63 -22.34 21.85
CA TYR A 214 8.24 -23.38 21.03
C TYR A 214 7.49 -23.53 19.70
N GLY A 215 8.20 -23.85 18.64
CA GLY A 215 7.62 -23.97 17.31
C GLY A 215 8.62 -24.38 16.24
N HIS A 216 8.32 -23.97 15.01
CA HIS A 216 9.16 -24.21 13.86
C HIS A 216 9.17 -23.00 12.93
N ARG A 217 10.25 -22.88 12.16
CA ARG A 217 10.42 -21.88 11.10
C ARG A 217 10.83 -22.58 9.81
N ARG A 218 10.17 -22.21 8.71
CA ARG A 218 10.52 -22.62 7.35
C ARG A 218 11.03 -21.39 6.60
N ALA A 219 12.29 -21.41 6.20
CA ALA A 219 12.87 -20.34 5.39
C ALA A 219 12.30 -20.33 3.97
N ALA A 220 12.51 -19.24 3.22
CA ALA A 220 12.02 -19.08 1.85
C ALA A 220 12.53 -20.18 0.89
N ASP A 221 13.75 -20.67 1.11
CA ASP A 221 14.34 -21.81 0.37
C ASP A 221 13.73 -23.18 0.73
N GLY A 222 12.83 -23.22 1.72
CA GLY A 222 12.15 -24.40 2.22
C GLY A 222 12.83 -25.14 3.36
N THR A 223 13.97 -24.64 3.86
CA THR A 223 14.68 -25.20 5.02
C THR A 223 13.82 -25.11 6.26
N LEU A 224 13.56 -26.25 6.89
CA LEU A 224 12.77 -26.35 8.13
C LEU A 224 13.67 -26.44 9.35
N THR A 225 13.39 -25.63 10.37
CA THR A 225 14.13 -25.59 11.64
C THR A 225 13.20 -25.55 12.84
N GLU A 226 13.66 -26.09 13.96
CA GLU A 226 12.99 -25.92 15.25
C GLU A 226 13.30 -24.52 15.79
N TYR A 227 12.31 -23.89 16.42
CA TYR A 227 12.38 -22.49 16.83
C TYR A 227 11.87 -22.34 18.27
N ARG A 228 12.60 -21.61 19.11
CA ARG A 228 12.19 -21.32 20.49
C ARG A 228 12.56 -19.90 20.87
N GLY A 229 11.92 -19.40 21.92
CA GLY A 229 12.30 -18.12 22.50
C GLY A 229 11.96 -18.01 23.96
N ALA A 230 12.71 -17.15 24.65
CA ALA A 230 12.52 -16.79 26.04
C ALA A 230 12.34 -15.27 26.15
N LEU A 231 11.36 -14.86 26.96
CA LEU A 231 11.01 -13.46 27.15
C LEU A 231 12.19 -12.69 27.75
N GLU A 232 12.57 -11.60 27.08
CA GLU A 232 13.66 -10.71 27.51
C GLU A 232 13.10 -9.46 28.20
N GLY A 233 11.95 -8.96 27.74
CA GLY A 233 11.29 -7.80 28.35
C GLY A 233 9.91 -7.50 27.77
N ARG A 234 9.22 -6.58 28.43
CA ARG A 234 7.93 -6.00 28.01
C ARG A 234 8.10 -4.49 27.94
N SER A 235 7.80 -3.88 26.79
CA SER A 235 7.89 -2.42 26.62
C SER A 235 6.48 -1.84 26.48
N PRO A 236 6.09 -0.81 27.26
CA PRO A 236 4.80 -0.16 27.08
C PRO A 236 4.74 0.55 25.71
N LEU A 237 3.57 0.53 25.08
CA LEU A 237 3.31 1.12 23.75
C LEU A 237 3.60 2.63 23.64
N ARG A 238 3.87 3.33 24.75
CA ARG A 238 4.15 4.79 24.76
C ARG A 238 5.54 5.17 24.23
N ASP A 239 6.33 4.23 23.71
CA ASP A 239 7.59 4.53 23.01
C ASP A 239 7.32 4.79 21.53
N SER A 240 7.39 6.07 21.13
CA SER A 240 7.10 6.59 19.77
C SER A 240 7.64 5.74 18.60
N ALA A 241 8.78 5.08 18.73
CA ALA A 241 9.38 4.32 17.62
C ALA A 241 8.77 2.91 17.40
N LEU A 242 8.10 2.34 18.41
CA LEU A 242 7.37 1.07 18.21
C LEU A 242 5.98 1.32 17.61
N GLU A 243 5.41 2.52 17.85
CA GLU A 243 4.19 2.95 17.17
C GLU A 243 4.40 3.13 15.66
N GLU A 244 5.57 3.61 15.22
CA GLU A 244 5.89 3.81 13.79
C GLU A 244 5.91 2.50 12.97
N VAL A 245 6.29 1.38 13.60
CA VAL A 245 6.36 0.06 12.96
C VAL A 245 5.14 -0.81 13.23
N MET A 246 4.20 -0.35 14.05
CA MET A 246 2.97 -1.08 14.37
C MET A 246 1.89 -0.81 13.33
N HIS A 247 1.32 -1.89 12.79
CA HIS A 247 0.17 -1.77 11.89
C HIS A 247 -1.11 -1.60 12.71
N ARG A 248 -1.92 -0.62 12.34
CA ARG A 248 -3.19 -0.32 12.97
C ARG A 248 -4.27 -0.39 11.91
N PHE A 249 -5.38 -1.06 12.21
CA PHE A 249 -6.48 -1.23 11.27
C PHE A 249 -7.81 -0.97 11.95
N ARG A 250 -8.66 -0.17 11.31
CA ARG A 250 -10.09 -0.15 11.62
C ARG A 250 -10.71 -1.39 11.01
N THR A 251 -11.46 -2.18 11.79
CA THR A 251 -11.88 -3.51 11.35
C THR A 251 -13.39 -3.65 11.18
N VAL A 252 -13.79 -4.56 10.31
CA VAL A 252 -15.18 -4.91 10.02
C VAL A 252 -15.31 -6.43 10.05
N GLU A 253 -16.24 -6.93 10.86
CA GLU A 253 -16.63 -8.34 10.93
C GLU A 253 -17.96 -8.53 10.18
N GLY A 254 -18.00 -9.42 9.20
CA GLY A 254 -19.19 -9.68 8.36
C GLY A 254 -19.55 -11.16 8.28
N GLY A 255 -20.76 -11.52 8.73
CA GLY A 255 -21.36 -12.84 8.54
C GLY A 255 -22.38 -12.82 7.40
N GLY A 256 -22.55 -13.94 6.69
CA GLY A 256 -23.65 -14.09 5.74
C GLY A 256 -24.99 -13.82 6.41
N ALA A 257 -25.82 -13.01 5.73
CA ALA A 257 -27.14 -12.52 6.16
C ALA A 257 -27.16 -11.73 7.48
N GLY A 258 -26.98 -10.40 7.37
CA GLY A 258 -27.54 -9.40 8.29
C GLY A 258 -26.67 -9.03 9.50
N GLY A 259 -25.94 -7.90 9.39
CA GLY A 259 -25.30 -7.21 10.52
C GLY A 259 -23.78 -7.06 10.37
N ARG A 260 -23.31 -5.86 9.97
CA ARG A 260 -21.90 -5.47 10.11
C ARG A 260 -21.70 -4.98 11.54
N HIS A 261 -20.97 -5.73 12.37
CA HIS A 261 -20.46 -5.18 13.62
C HIS A 261 -19.21 -4.36 13.30
N LEU A 262 -19.22 -3.04 13.60
CA LEU A 262 -18.01 -2.23 13.59
C LEU A 262 -17.02 -2.86 14.58
N GLY A 263 -15.98 -3.48 14.03
CA GLY A 263 -14.96 -4.17 14.78
C GLY A 263 -14.04 -3.18 15.48
N GLN A 264 -13.51 -3.58 16.64
CA GLN A 264 -12.50 -2.82 17.35
C GLN A 264 -11.22 -2.66 16.50
N GLU A 265 -10.35 -1.72 16.85
CA GLU A 265 -9.07 -1.54 16.16
C GLU A 265 -8.20 -2.81 16.32
N LEU A 266 -7.66 -3.33 15.22
CA LEU A 266 -6.62 -4.36 15.25
C LEU A 266 -5.26 -3.67 15.24
N ARG A 267 -4.46 -3.93 16.28
CA ARG A 267 -3.05 -3.54 16.37
C ARG A 267 -2.19 -4.77 16.20
N LEU A 268 -1.26 -4.71 15.26
CA LEU A 268 -0.43 -5.83 14.86
C LEU A 268 1.02 -5.40 14.68
N LEU A 269 1.91 -6.04 15.41
CA LEU A 269 3.36 -5.97 15.24
C LEU A 269 3.94 -7.38 15.37
N ILE A 270 4.58 -7.85 14.31
CA ILE A 270 5.40 -9.07 14.33
C ILE A 270 6.69 -8.72 13.61
N GLU A 271 7.80 -8.74 14.32
CA GLU A 271 9.14 -8.56 13.75
C GLU A 271 10.04 -9.70 14.21
N ASP A 272 10.41 -10.61 13.31
CA ASP A 272 11.27 -11.77 13.54
C ASP A 272 12.67 -11.66 12.90
N GLY A 273 13.02 -10.46 12.40
CA GLY A 273 14.23 -10.20 11.62
C GLY A 273 14.12 -10.64 10.16
N GLY A 274 12.93 -11.03 9.67
CA GLY A 274 12.65 -11.34 8.28
C GLY A 274 12.10 -10.15 7.48
N PRO A 275 11.66 -10.39 6.22
CA PRO A 275 10.97 -9.37 5.43
C PRO A 275 9.57 -9.07 5.99
N PRO A 276 8.93 -7.97 5.53
CA PRO A 276 7.60 -7.59 6.01
C PRO A 276 6.60 -8.73 6.00
N VAL A 277 5.81 -8.80 7.06
CA VAL A 277 4.78 -9.84 7.24
C VAL A 277 3.65 -9.63 6.22
N GLU A 278 3.32 -10.69 5.47
CA GLU A 278 2.19 -10.70 4.53
C GLU A 278 0.93 -11.33 5.14
N ARG A 279 1.10 -12.24 6.12
CA ARG A 279 -0.02 -12.99 6.70
C ARG A 279 0.24 -13.32 8.16
N VAL A 280 -0.81 -13.21 8.97
CA VAL A 280 -0.78 -13.58 10.38
C VAL A 280 -2.00 -14.44 10.71
N ILE A 281 -1.77 -15.49 11.48
CA ILE A 281 -2.77 -16.40 12.01
C ILE A 281 -2.56 -16.49 13.52
N TRP A 282 -3.62 -16.35 14.30
CA TRP A 282 -3.55 -16.48 15.74
C TRP A 282 -4.71 -17.28 16.31
N GLY A 283 -4.51 -17.79 17.51
CA GLY A 283 -5.57 -18.33 18.34
C GLY A 283 -5.31 -18.04 19.81
N ASP A 284 -6.38 -17.79 20.56
CA ASP A 284 -6.31 -17.41 21.97
C ASP A 284 -6.78 -18.54 22.91
N PRO A 285 -6.62 -18.41 24.25
CA PRO A 285 -7.00 -19.45 25.19
C PRO A 285 -8.52 -19.62 25.28
N SER A 286 -9.27 -18.57 24.92
CA SER A 286 -10.73 -18.56 24.91
C SER A 286 -11.30 -19.38 23.76
N GLY A 287 -10.48 -19.70 22.74
CA GLY A 287 -10.86 -20.45 21.56
C GLY A 287 -11.23 -19.56 20.37
N HIS A 288 -11.00 -18.25 20.47
CA HIS A 288 -11.08 -17.36 19.32
C HIS A 288 -9.85 -17.56 18.43
N SER A 289 -10.01 -17.37 17.13
CA SER A 289 -8.93 -17.45 16.16
C SER A 289 -9.15 -16.46 15.02
N GLY A 290 -8.07 -16.00 14.42
CA GLY A 290 -8.16 -15.13 13.26
C GLY A 290 -7.04 -15.39 12.27
N THR A 291 -7.31 -14.98 11.04
CA THR A 291 -6.31 -14.89 9.98
C THR A 291 -6.47 -13.54 9.30
N VAL A 292 -5.36 -12.88 9.00
CA VAL A 292 -5.30 -11.67 8.20
C VAL A 292 -4.19 -11.82 7.16
N SER A 293 -4.51 -11.49 5.91
CA SER A 293 -3.53 -11.30 4.84
C SER A 293 -3.49 -9.81 4.52
N LEU A 294 -2.32 -9.21 4.69
CA LEU A 294 -2.11 -7.78 4.51
C LEU A 294 -2.14 -7.46 3.01
N LEU A 295 -2.87 -6.41 2.65
CA LEU A 295 -2.93 -5.91 1.29
C LEU A 295 -1.68 -5.07 1.03
N ALA A 296 -0.92 -5.47 0.01
CA ALA A 296 0.34 -4.83 -0.35
C ALA A 296 0.15 -3.32 -0.56
N ALA A 297 1.10 -2.55 -0.03
CA ALA A 297 1.26 -1.16 -0.36
C ALA A 297 2.52 -0.99 -1.20
N GLU A 298 2.40 -0.16 -2.23
CA GLU A 298 3.55 0.41 -2.91
C GLU A 298 4.11 1.52 -2.01
N PRO A 299 5.43 1.58 -1.76
CA PRO A 299 6.02 2.73 -1.10
C PRO A 299 5.70 3.98 -1.93
N GLY A 300 5.20 5.03 -1.27
CA GLY A 300 5.03 6.32 -1.93
C GLY A 300 6.40 6.86 -2.41
N PRO A 301 6.45 7.56 -3.55
CA PRO A 301 7.71 8.09 -4.09
C PRO A 301 8.45 9.02 -3.11
N GLU A 302 7.73 9.64 -2.18
CA GLU A 302 8.29 10.55 -1.17
C GLU A 302 9.04 9.85 -0.03
N ALA A 303 8.76 8.55 0.22
CA ALA A 303 9.47 7.77 1.21
C ALA A 303 10.81 7.24 0.69
N GLU A 304 10.99 7.17 -0.64
CA GLU A 304 12.25 6.73 -1.23
C GLU A 304 13.29 7.86 -1.22
N VAL A 305 14.47 7.55 -0.69
CA VAL A 305 15.60 8.47 -0.58
C VAL A 305 16.83 8.00 -1.36
N THR A 306 16.70 6.97 -2.20
CA THR A 306 17.77 6.49 -3.09
C THR A 306 18.35 7.62 -3.95
N ASP A 307 17.50 8.52 -4.47
CA ASP A 307 17.91 9.69 -5.27
C ASP A 307 18.67 10.76 -4.47
N LEU A 308 18.73 10.66 -3.14
CA LEU A 308 19.62 11.49 -2.33
C LEU A 308 21.07 11.03 -2.46
N VAL A 309 21.36 9.80 -2.90
CA VAL A 309 22.72 9.28 -3.00
C VAL A 309 23.49 10.04 -4.09
N THR A 310 24.60 10.65 -3.69
CA THR A 310 25.50 11.44 -4.55
C THR A 310 26.79 10.70 -4.87
N ARG A 311 27.12 9.68 -4.08
CA ARG A 311 28.33 8.86 -4.25
C ARG A 311 28.09 7.48 -3.67
N VAL A 312 28.52 6.46 -4.41
CA VAL A 312 28.64 5.08 -3.95
C VAL A 312 30.11 4.68 -3.95
N ARG A 313 30.51 3.84 -3.00
CA ARG A 313 31.83 3.20 -3.01
C ARG A 313 31.66 1.74 -2.64
N ALA A 314 32.43 0.87 -3.26
CA ALA A 314 32.58 -0.51 -2.84
C ALA A 314 34.00 -0.76 -2.32
N HIS A 315 34.16 -1.78 -1.48
CA HIS A 315 35.49 -2.28 -1.09
C HIS A 315 36.26 -2.85 -2.28
N SER A 316 35.54 -3.48 -3.20
CA SER A 316 36.03 -4.01 -4.46
C SER A 316 34.90 -4.06 -5.49
N GLU A 317 35.27 -4.01 -6.77
CA GLU A 317 34.33 -4.03 -7.88
C GLU A 317 35.01 -4.48 -9.18
N PHE A 318 34.23 -5.09 -10.07
CA PHE A 318 34.72 -5.63 -11.33
C PHE A 318 34.67 -4.59 -12.45
N THR A 319 35.57 -3.60 -12.39
CA THR A 319 35.60 -2.45 -13.32
C THR A 319 35.79 -2.83 -14.78
N GLU A 320 36.52 -3.91 -15.08
CA GLU A 320 36.82 -4.34 -16.46
C GLU A 320 35.56 -4.75 -17.25
N ALA A 321 34.53 -5.29 -16.58
CA ALA A 321 33.22 -5.56 -17.20
C ALA A 321 32.16 -4.49 -16.89
N GLY A 322 32.55 -3.38 -16.28
CA GLY A 322 31.62 -2.32 -15.90
C GLY A 322 30.62 -2.72 -14.80
N GLU A 323 30.91 -3.76 -14.02
CA GLU A 323 30.05 -4.23 -12.92
C GLU A 323 30.38 -3.50 -11.61
N VAL A 324 30.14 -2.19 -11.62
CA VAL A 324 30.57 -1.22 -10.60
C VAL A 324 29.42 -0.81 -9.66
N ALA A 325 29.78 -0.22 -8.51
CA ALA A 325 28.82 0.08 -7.45
C ALA A 325 27.73 1.10 -7.87
N GLU A 326 28.02 1.97 -8.83
CA GLU A 326 27.05 2.93 -9.39
C GLU A 326 25.83 2.27 -10.04
N ASN A 327 25.98 1.03 -10.53
CA ASN A 327 24.87 0.29 -11.15
C ASN A 327 23.73 0.02 -10.15
N LEU A 328 24.02 0.00 -8.85
CA LEU A 328 23.05 -0.32 -7.79
C LEU A 328 21.95 0.73 -7.60
N LEU A 329 22.14 1.96 -8.09
CA LEU A 329 21.23 3.07 -7.80
C LEU A 329 20.07 3.20 -8.79
N HIS A 330 20.04 2.40 -9.85
CA HIS A 330 19.10 2.55 -10.95
C HIS A 330 18.52 1.19 -11.33
N ASP A 331 17.25 1.19 -11.74
CA ASP A 331 16.68 -0.02 -12.35
C ASP A 331 17.34 -0.23 -13.72
N SER A 332 18.16 -1.27 -13.82
CA SER A 332 18.91 -1.58 -15.04
C SER A 332 19.26 -3.07 -15.06
N TRP A 333 19.63 -3.57 -16.24
CA TRP A 333 20.14 -4.94 -16.38
C TRP A 333 21.59 -5.11 -15.91
N HIS A 334 22.24 -4.03 -15.46
CA HIS A 334 23.60 -4.05 -14.95
C HIS A 334 23.64 -4.45 -13.47
N LYS A 335 24.82 -4.83 -12.98
CA LYS A 335 25.03 -5.26 -11.59
C LYS A 335 26.31 -4.68 -11.02
N TRP A 336 26.44 -4.73 -9.70
CA TRP A 336 27.74 -4.64 -9.05
C TRP A 336 28.23 -6.05 -8.74
N LEU A 337 29.52 -6.29 -8.94
CA LEU A 337 30.21 -7.54 -8.59
C LEU A 337 31.48 -7.22 -7.80
N GLY A 338 31.49 -7.61 -6.52
CA GLY A 338 32.65 -7.55 -5.64
C GLY A 338 33.44 -8.87 -5.60
N HIS A 339 34.73 -8.78 -5.31
CA HIS A 339 35.60 -9.93 -5.09
C HIS A 339 35.55 -10.40 -3.62
N GLY A 340 35.60 -11.72 -3.42
CA GLY A 340 35.54 -12.38 -2.11
C GLY A 340 34.13 -12.76 -1.67
N ASP A 341 34.05 -13.43 -0.53
CA ASP A 341 32.82 -13.87 0.13
C ASP A 341 32.27 -12.84 1.15
N SER A 342 32.94 -11.69 1.28
CA SER A 342 32.59 -10.55 2.12
C SER A 342 32.86 -9.22 1.40
N ALA A 343 32.08 -8.18 1.73
CA ALA A 343 32.12 -6.89 1.05
C ALA A 343 31.60 -5.73 1.90
N TRP A 344 31.89 -4.50 1.48
CA TRP A 344 31.11 -3.35 1.94
C TRP A 344 30.72 -2.42 0.79
N LEU A 345 29.54 -1.82 0.90
CA LEU A 345 29.02 -0.77 0.03
C LEU A 345 28.68 0.46 0.87
N GLU A 346 29.22 1.62 0.50
CA GLU A 346 28.98 2.90 1.16
C GLU A 346 28.17 3.84 0.28
N PHE A 347 27.12 4.44 0.83
CA PHE A 347 26.24 5.40 0.17
C PHE A 347 26.35 6.75 0.89
N THR A 348 26.67 7.81 0.14
CA THR A 348 26.72 9.19 0.67
C THR A 348 25.55 10.00 0.14
N LEU A 349 24.69 10.48 1.04
CA LEU A 349 23.52 11.26 0.69
C LEU A 349 23.84 12.76 0.60
N ARG A 350 23.11 13.49 -0.27
CA ARG A 350 23.21 14.94 -0.43
C ARG A 350 22.81 15.71 0.84
N ARG A 351 21.90 15.13 1.62
CA ARG A 351 21.44 15.61 2.93
C ARG A 351 21.15 14.42 3.85
N PRO A 352 21.31 14.55 5.18
CA PRO A 352 20.94 13.48 6.10
C PRO A 352 19.46 13.08 5.95
N ALA A 353 19.18 11.78 6.02
CA ALA A 353 17.84 11.22 6.03
C ALA A 353 17.79 10.07 7.06
N ALA A 354 16.64 9.82 7.68
CA ALA A 354 16.44 8.70 8.60
C ALA A 354 15.96 7.49 7.82
N VAL A 355 16.88 6.73 7.22
CA VAL A 355 16.56 5.48 6.53
C VAL A 355 16.10 4.44 7.55
N GLY A 356 14.91 3.90 7.37
CA GLY A 356 14.33 2.82 8.18
C GLY A 356 13.90 1.60 7.37
N HIS A 357 14.07 1.65 6.06
CA HIS A 357 13.82 0.51 5.18
C HIS A 357 14.80 0.52 4.01
N TYR A 358 15.30 -0.65 3.63
CA TYR A 358 16.13 -0.81 2.45
C TYR A 358 15.72 -2.06 1.67
N VAL A 359 15.86 -1.99 0.35
CA VAL A 359 15.60 -3.11 -0.55
C VAL A 359 16.90 -3.49 -1.23
N LEU A 360 17.23 -4.79 -1.18
CA LEU A 360 18.33 -5.38 -1.94
C LEU A 360 17.73 -6.24 -3.06
N THR A 361 18.26 -6.12 -4.27
CA THR A 361 17.81 -6.92 -5.42
C THR A 361 18.93 -7.86 -5.87
N SER A 362 18.64 -9.17 -5.93
CA SER A 362 19.62 -10.17 -6.41
C SER A 362 20.01 -9.92 -7.87
N ALA A 363 21.21 -10.33 -8.28
CA ALA A 363 21.65 -10.16 -9.67
C ALA A 363 21.18 -11.31 -10.58
N ASN A 364 21.70 -11.35 -11.81
CA ASN A 364 21.16 -12.14 -12.92
C ASN A 364 21.66 -13.60 -13.02
N ASP A 365 22.85 -13.94 -12.51
CA ASP A 365 23.55 -15.19 -12.86
C ASP A 365 23.65 -16.24 -11.73
N VAL A 366 24.53 -16.04 -10.74
CA VAL A 366 24.97 -17.07 -9.77
C VAL A 366 24.36 -16.83 -8.39
N PRO A 367 23.42 -17.69 -7.93
CA PRO A 367 22.80 -17.56 -6.60
C PRO A 367 23.78 -17.59 -5.43
N GLY A 368 24.86 -18.37 -5.53
CA GLY A 368 25.87 -18.48 -4.47
C GLY A 368 26.63 -17.17 -4.17
N ARG A 369 26.54 -16.17 -5.05
CA ARG A 369 27.15 -14.84 -4.89
C ARG A 369 26.24 -13.84 -4.18
N ASP A 370 25.00 -14.20 -3.87
CA ASP A 370 24.10 -13.24 -3.20
C ASP A 370 24.53 -13.04 -1.73
N PRO A 371 24.32 -11.84 -1.17
CA PRO A 371 24.55 -11.59 0.25
C PRO A 371 23.69 -12.52 1.12
N ARG A 372 24.29 -13.07 2.19
CA ARG A 372 23.62 -14.00 3.12
C ARG A 372 23.60 -13.47 4.55
N ASP A 373 24.70 -12.88 5.00
CA ASP A 373 24.83 -12.25 6.30
C ASP A 373 25.39 -10.83 6.13
N TRP A 374 24.80 -9.84 6.79
CA TRP A 374 25.30 -8.46 6.74
C TRP A 374 24.83 -7.59 7.90
N THR A 375 25.52 -6.47 8.10
CA THR A 375 25.12 -5.39 9.01
C THR A 375 24.90 -4.11 8.22
N PHE A 376 23.75 -3.46 8.42
CA PHE A 376 23.47 -2.14 7.86
C PHE A 376 23.79 -1.06 8.89
N LYS A 377 24.55 -0.03 8.49
CA LYS A 377 25.13 0.96 9.41
C LYS A 377 24.86 2.39 8.96
N GLY A 378 24.81 3.31 9.93
CA GLY A 378 24.70 4.74 9.71
C GLY A 378 25.89 5.51 10.29
N SER A 379 26.26 6.62 9.66
CA SER A 379 27.32 7.51 10.10
C SER A 379 27.08 8.97 9.68
N ASN A 380 27.54 9.92 10.50
CA ASN A 380 27.51 11.35 10.18
C ASN A 380 28.82 11.85 9.55
N ASP A 381 29.93 11.15 9.79
CA ASP A 381 31.28 11.53 9.34
C ASP A 381 31.90 10.55 8.33
N GLY A 382 31.33 9.35 8.18
CA GLY A 382 31.86 8.27 7.35
C GLY A 382 32.99 7.46 8.01
N GLU A 383 33.37 7.81 9.24
CA GLU A 383 34.46 7.17 10.00
C GLU A 383 33.92 6.36 11.19
N HIS A 384 32.99 6.92 11.95
CA HIS A 384 32.36 6.28 13.09
C HIS A 384 30.97 5.75 12.70
N TRP A 385 30.78 4.43 12.79
CA TRP A 385 29.59 3.74 12.32
C TRP A 385 28.77 3.19 13.47
N VAL A 386 27.45 3.37 13.38
CA VAL A 386 26.46 2.80 14.29
C VAL A 386 25.72 1.69 13.56
N ASP A 387 25.67 0.50 14.15
CA ASP A 387 24.91 -0.62 13.62
C ASP A 387 23.40 -0.32 13.78
N LEU A 388 22.67 -0.31 12.66
CA LEU A 388 21.23 -0.01 12.60
C LEU A 388 20.39 -1.26 12.43
N ASP A 389 20.89 -2.21 11.63
CA ASP A 389 20.22 -3.48 11.34
C ASP A 389 21.25 -4.59 11.12
N PHE A 390 20.84 -5.84 11.36
CA PHE A 390 21.67 -7.02 11.19
C PHE A 390 20.83 -8.20 10.70
N ARG A 391 21.28 -8.84 9.62
CA ARG A 391 20.58 -9.97 8.98
C ARG A 391 21.51 -11.18 8.85
N ILE A 392 20.95 -12.38 9.05
CA ILE A 392 21.68 -13.65 8.98
C ILE A 392 20.88 -14.69 8.22
N GLU A 393 21.60 -15.54 7.49
CA GLU A 393 21.05 -16.69 6.77
C GLU A 393 19.96 -16.30 5.77
N GLU A 394 20.06 -15.10 5.20
CA GLU A 394 19.15 -14.59 4.18
C GLU A 394 19.39 -15.29 2.84
N SER A 395 18.35 -15.39 2.02
CA SER A 395 18.44 -16.00 0.69
C SER A 395 17.55 -15.30 -0.33
N PHE A 396 17.91 -15.43 -1.61
CA PHE A 396 17.13 -14.93 -2.73
C PHE A 396 16.70 -16.14 -3.59
N ALA A 397 15.42 -16.48 -3.51
CA ALA A 397 14.83 -17.62 -4.21
C ALA A 397 14.85 -17.45 -5.73
N HIS A 398 14.81 -16.20 -6.22
CA HIS A 398 14.79 -15.87 -7.64
C HIS A 398 15.90 -14.87 -8.00
N ARG A 399 16.26 -14.81 -9.29
CA ARG A 399 17.14 -13.76 -9.84
C ARG A 399 16.33 -12.47 -10.01
N HIS A 400 16.99 -11.31 -9.90
CA HIS A 400 16.32 -10.00 -9.89
C HIS A 400 15.19 -9.90 -8.87
N GLN A 401 15.31 -10.63 -7.76
CA GLN A 401 14.30 -10.61 -6.71
C GLN A 401 14.58 -9.44 -5.76
N PRO A 402 13.69 -8.44 -5.67
CA PRO A 402 13.78 -7.44 -4.62
C PRO A 402 13.37 -8.06 -3.28
N ARG A 403 14.17 -7.84 -2.24
CA ARG A 403 13.83 -8.17 -0.85
C ARG A 403 13.99 -6.93 0.02
N GLY A 404 12.91 -6.55 0.70
CA GLY A 404 12.86 -5.41 1.60
C GLY A 404 13.14 -5.80 3.04
N PHE A 405 13.86 -4.93 3.76
CA PHE A 405 14.29 -5.12 5.13
C PHE A 405 14.00 -3.84 5.93
N THR A 406 13.28 -3.97 7.04
CA THR A 406 12.77 -2.84 7.81
C THR A 406 13.37 -2.84 9.21
N PHE A 407 13.70 -1.66 9.73
CA PHE A 407 14.16 -1.47 11.10
C PHE A 407 13.71 -0.10 11.64
N PRO A 408 13.59 0.09 12.96
CA PRO A 408 13.20 1.37 13.54
C PRO A 408 14.24 2.46 13.27
N ALA A 409 13.88 3.52 12.55
CA ALA A 409 14.76 4.64 12.24
C ALA A 409 14.51 5.83 13.16
N ARG A 410 15.45 6.13 14.06
CA ARG A 410 15.34 7.28 14.97
C ARG A 410 16.26 8.45 14.62
N THR A 411 17.35 8.19 13.90
CA THR A 411 18.42 9.18 13.68
C THR A 411 18.72 9.34 12.19
N PRO A 412 18.67 10.55 11.63
CA PRO A 412 19.09 10.79 10.26
C PRO A 412 20.61 10.74 10.14
N TYR A 413 21.10 10.01 9.14
CA TYR A 413 22.54 9.93 8.82
C TYR A 413 22.81 10.40 7.40
N ARG A 414 24.03 10.90 7.18
CA ARG A 414 24.50 11.30 5.84
C ARG A 414 25.16 10.13 5.09
N HIS A 415 25.77 9.21 5.82
CA HIS A 415 26.49 8.07 5.28
C HIS A 415 25.82 6.77 5.73
N TYR A 416 25.61 5.86 4.80
CA TYR A 416 25.09 4.52 5.06
C TYR A 416 26.07 3.47 4.54
N ARG A 417 26.21 2.35 5.25
CA ARG A 417 27.07 1.23 4.82
C ARG A 417 26.33 -0.08 4.95
N LEU A 418 26.33 -0.87 3.87
CA LEU A 418 25.98 -2.28 3.89
C LEU A 418 27.28 -3.08 4.02
N GLU A 419 27.52 -3.69 5.18
CA GLU A 419 28.69 -4.51 5.47
C GLU A 419 28.31 -5.99 5.38
N ILE A 420 28.60 -6.61 4.25
CA ILE A 420 28.30 -8.01 3.94
C ILE A 420 29.42 -8.88 4.52
N THR A 421 29.09 -9.69 5.50
CA THR A 421 30.06 -10.54 6.21
C THR A 421 30.14 -11.95 5.63
N ARG A 422 29.11 -12.38 4.88
CA ARG A 422 29.07 -13.67 4.21
C ARG A 422 28.09 -13.69 3.04
N ASN A 423 28.43 -14.43 1.98
CA ASN A 423 27.54 -14.74 0.86
C ASN A 423 27.00 -16.18 0.91
N ALA A 424 26.32 -16.61 -0.15
CA ALA A 424 25.73 -17.94 -0.27
C ALA A 424 26.70 -19.06 -0.72
N GLY A 425 28.02 -18.84 -0.69
CA GLY A 425 29.03 -19.90 -0.84
C GLY A 425 30.00 -19.77 -2.01
N GLU A 426 30.06 -18.62 -2.69
CA GLU A 426 30.98 -18.34 -3.80
C GLU A 426 32.13 -17.42 -3.40
N ASP A 427 33.11 -17.21 -4.28
CA ASP A 427 34.26 -16.30 -4.06
C ASP A 427 34.02 -14.86 -4.57
N GLN A 428 32.76 -14.51 -4.83
CA GLN A 428 32.32 -13.20 -5.32
C GLN A 428 30.96 -12.83 -4.70
N ILE A 429 30.66 -11.53 -4.66
CA ILE A 429 29.37 -11.01 -4.18
C ILE A 429 28.72 -10.14 -5.24
N GLN A 430 27.40 -10.22 -5.39
CA GLN A 430 26.68 -9.39 -6.35
C GLN A 430 25.32 -8.88 -5.88
N LEU A 431 24.94 -7.73 -6.42
CA LEU A 431 23.62 -7.14 -6.32
C LEU A 431 23.31 -6.40 -7.62
N SER A 432 22.04 -6.39 -8.04
CA SER A 432 21.59 -5.56 -9.16
C SER A 432 21.11 -4.18 -8.71
N GLN A 433 20.57 -4.08 -7.49
CA GLN A 433 20.03 -2.81 -7.00
C GLN A 433 20.06 -2.72 -5.47
N VAL A 434 20.18 -1.48 -4.97
CA VAL A 434 19.94 -1.09 -3.59
C VAL A 434 19.03 0.13 -3.57
N ARG A 435 17.90 0.05 -2.88
CA ARG A 435 16.98 1.19 -2.67
C ARG A 435 16.88 1.50 -1.19
N LEU A 436 16.83 2.79 -0.83
CA LEU A 436 16.78 3.29 0.54
C LEU A 436 15.50 4.08 0.76
N PHE A 437 14.83 3.85 1.88
CA PHE A 437 13.55 4.48 2.22
C PHE A 437 13.54 4.95 3.67
N THR A 438 12.83 6.04 3.94
CA THR A 438 12.65 6.54 5.31
C THR A 438 11.75 5.64 6.15
N SER A 439 10.82 4.93 5.52
CA SER A 439 9.90 4.00 6.16
C SER A 439 9.54 2.86 5.23
N ALA A 440 9.11 1.73 5.80
CA ALA A 440 8.57 0.63 5.03
C ALA A 440 7.19 0.98 4.44
N PRO A 441 6.75 0.30 3.37
CA PRO A 441 5.38 0.41 2.89
C PRO A 441 4.40 0.00 4.00
N GLN A 442 3.43 0.86 4.31
CA GLN A 442 2.37 0.54 5.28
C GLN A 442 1.22 -0.16 4.54
N PRO A 443 0.81 -1.37 4.96
CA PRO A 443 -0.26 -2.09 4.29
C PRO A 443 -1.55 -1.25 4.24
N LYS A 444 -2.23 -1.23 3.09
CA LYS A 444 -3.47 -0.43 2.90
C LYS A 444 -4.62 -0.95 3.77
N GLY A 445 -4.58 -2.22 4.11
CA GLY A 445 -5.62 -2.92 4.84
C GLY A 445 -5.30 -4.42 4.90
N PHE A 446 -6.31 -5.22 5.24
CA PHE A 446 -6.20 -6.67 5.20
C PHE A 446 -7.54 -7.32 4.83
N ILE A 447 -7.44 -8.57 4.38
CA ILE A 447 -8.57 -9.48 4.25
C ILE A 447 -8.29 -10.79 4.99
N GLY A 448 -9.33 -11.41 5.52
CA GLY A 448 -9.21 -12.69 6.21
C GLY A 448 -10.52 -13.13 6.84
N HIS A 449 -10.42 -13.93 7.89
CA HIS A 449 -11.58 -14.36 8.66
C HIS A 449 -11.26 -14.33 10.15
N TYR A 450 -12.30 -14.12 10.95
CA TYR A 450 -12.26 -14.24 12.38
C TYR A 450 -13.28 -15.28 12.83
N GLN A 451 -12.92 -16.13 13.76
CA GLN A 451 -13.79 -17.14 14.30
C GLN A 451 -13.83 -16.99 15.82
N ARG A 452 -15.01 -16.66 16.33
CA ARG A 452 -15.25 -16.68 17.77
C ARG A 452 -15.42 -18.14 18.24
N ALA A 453 -15.07 -18.41 19.50
CA ALA A 453 -15.16 -19.73 20.08
C ALA A 453 -16.60 -20.28 19.98
N GLY A 454 -16.77 -21.42 19.30
CA GLY A 454 -18.08 -22.05 19.09
C GLY A 454 -18.94 -21.42 18.00
N GLU A 455 -18.43 -20.42 17.26
CA GLU A 455 -19.12 -19.76 16.16
C GLU A 455 -18.49 -20.14 14.80
N ALA A 456 -19.22 -19.89 13.70
CA ALA A 456 -18.71 -20.06 12.35
C ALA A 456 -17.69 -18.95 12.02
N PRO A 457 -16.70 -19.22 11.15
CA PRO A 457 -15.79 -18.18 10.68
C PRO A 457 -16.58 -17.09 9.94
N THR A 458 -16.26 -15.85 10.29
CA THR A 458 -16.87 -14.62 9.80
C THR A 458 -15.83 -13.86 9.00
N GLY A 459 -16.24 -13.22 7.90
CA GLY A 459 -15.34 -12.40 7.09
C GLY A 459 -14.74 -11.29 7.94
N TYR A 460 -13.43 -11.09 7.85
CA TYR A 460 -12.72 -10.09 8.62
C TYR A 460 -11.90 -9.21 7.69
N ARG A 461 -12.19 -7.92 7.69
CA ARG A 461 -11.53 -6.92 6.85
C ARG A 461 -11.05 -5.77 7.71
N GLY A 462 -9.99 -5.11 7.27
CA GLY A 462 -9.59 -3.87 7.90
C GLY A 462 -8.92 -2.91 6.94
N THR A 463 -9.02 -1.63 7.27
CA THR A 463 -8.40 -0.52 6.56
C THR A 463 -7.37 0.13 7.47
N SER A 464 -6.20 0.45 6.93
CA SER A 464 -5.09 1.01 7.70
C SER A 464 -5.46 2.33 8.36
N VAL A 465 -4.98 2.53 9.59
CA VAL A 465 -5.09 3.79 10.33
C VAL A 465 -3.68 4.35 10.40
N THR A 466 -3.37 5.33 9.58
CA THR A 466 -2.06 6.01 9.61
C THR A 466 -1.88 6.68 10.98
N ALA A 467 -0.74 6.41 11.62
CA ALA A 467 -0.32 7.11 12.84
C ALA A 467 -0.18 8.59 12.49
N ALA A 468 -1.09 9.41 13.00
CA ALA A 468 -1.13 10.87 12.97
C ALA A 468 -0.05 11.53 12.10
N ALA A 469 -0.31 11.65 10.80
CA ALA A 469 -0.14 12.98 10.24
C ALA A 469 -1.13 13.86 11.02
N GLU A 470 -0.65 14.93 11.66
CA GLU A 470 -1.55 16.06 11.91
C GLU A 470 -2.35 16.27 10.62
N PRO A 471 -3.68 16.44 10.68
CA PRO A 471 -4.48 16.53 9.47
C PRO A 471 -3.94 17.70 8.65
N GLU A 472 -3.12 17.38 7.65
CA GLU A 472 -2.85 18.26 6.53
C GLU A 472 -4.20 18.39 5.84
N SER A 473 -4.96 19.37 6.31
CA SER A 473 -6.25 19.78 5.81
C SER A 473 -7.18 18.61 5.46
N ALA A 474 -7.76 17.95 6.47
CA ALA A 474 -9.15 17.54 6.31
C ALA A 474 -9.91 18.84 6.02
N ALA A 475 -10.20 19.12 4.75
CA ALA A 475 -11.00 20.27 4.38
C ALA A 475 -12.27 20.19 5.22
N ALA A 476 -12.51 21.19 6.07
CA ALA A 476 -13.70 21.22 6.91
C ALA A 476 -14.92 21.00 6.01
N LEU A 477 -15.81 20.07 6.38
CA LEU A 477 -17.04 19.81 5.63
C LEU A 477 -17.76 21.14 5.33
N PRO A 478 -18.25 21.37 4.11
CA PRO A 478 -18.82 22.65 3.72
C PRO A 478 -20.09 22.95 4.56
N ARG A 479 -20.10 24.10 5.23
CA ARG A 479 -21.22 24.55 6.09
C ARG A 479 -21.82 25.90 5.66
N THR A 480 -21.15 26.63 4.79
CA THR A 480 -21.58 27.95 4.26
C THR A 480 -21.75 27.89 2.75
N ILE A 481 -22.48 28.87 2.19
CA ILE A 481 -22.72 28.96 0.74
C ILE A 481 -21.41 29.06 -0.03
N GLU A 482 -20.45 29.85 0.47
CA GLU A 482 -19.14 30.05 -0.15
C GLU A 482 -18.30 28.78 -0.11
N GLN A 483 -18.31 28.05 1.02
CA GLN A 483 -17.60 26.77 1.13
C GLN A 483 -18.21 25.72 0.19
N TRP A 484 -19.54 25.65 0.11
CA TRP A 484 -20.21 24.77 -0.83
C TRP A 484 -19.87 25.12 -2.27
N ARG A 485 -19.85 26.40 -2.65
CA ARG A 485 -19.45 26.81 -4.01
C ARG A 485 -18.03 26.41 -4.37
N SER A 486 -17.07 26.62 -3.47
CA SER A 486 -15.69 26.18 -3.69
C SER A 486 -15.61 24.66 -3.83
N TYR A 487 -16.24 23.94 -2.89
CA TYR A 487 -16.22 22.49 -2.85
C TYR A 487 -16.83 21.85 -4.10
N LEU A 488 -17.98 22.37 -4.54
CA LEU A 488 -18.73 21.88 -5.70
C LEU A 488 -18.07 22.27 -7.04
N ALA A 489 -17.32 23.37 -7.08
CA ALA A 489 -16.55 23.76 -8.27
C ALA A 489 -15.39 22.79 -8.50
N GLU A 490 -14.66 22.44 -7.45
CA GLU A 490 -13.63 21.39 -7.51
C GLU A 490 -14.23 20.05 -7.92
N TYR A 491 -15.37 19.69 -7.32
CA TYR A 491 -16.02 18.42 -7.64
C TYR A 491 -16.53 18.36 -9.09
N SER A 492 -17.10 19.46 -9.59
CA SER A 492 -17.51 19.61 -11.00
C SER A 492 -16.34 19.40 -11.95
N ALA A 493 -15.16 19.97 -11.64
CA ALA A 493 -13.95 19.78 -12.44
C ALA A 493 -13.49 18.32 -12.46
N THR A 494 -13.65 17.59 -11.35
CA THR A 494 -13.34 16.16 -11.30
C THR A 494 -14.30 15.35 -12.17
N ILE A 495 -15.62 15.54 -12.03
CA ILE A 495 -16.63 14.78 -12.78
C ILE A 495 -16.50 15.06 -14.28
N LEU A 496 -16.41 16.34 -14.69
CA LEU A 496 -16.26 16.73 -16.10
C LEU A 496 -14.98 16.18 -16.76
N ARG A 497 -13.97 15.79 -15.96
CA ARG A 497 -12.72 15.20 -16.47
C ARG A 497 -12.83 13.70 -16.74
N VAL A 498 -13.66 12.98 -16.00
CA VAL A 498 -13.69 11.51 -16.03
C VAL A 498 -14.97 10.94 -16.62
N ALA A 499 -16.07 11.69 -16.56
CA ALA A 499 -17.37 11.22 -17.03
C ALA A 499 -17.42 11.09 -18.55
N ASP A 500 -18.11 10.06 -19.04
CA ASP A 500 -18.26 9.81 -20.47
C ASP A 500 -19.43 10.61 -21.13
N GLU A 501 -19.61 10.46 -22.44
CA GLU A 501 -20.69 11.17 -23.17
C GLU A 501 -22.10 10.74 -22.75
N GLU A 502 -22.28 9.53 -22.24
CA GLU A 502 -23.56 9.03 -21.74
C GLU A 502 -23.89 9.65 -20.37
N GLU A 503 -22.91 9.67 -19.46
CA GLU A 503 -23.00 10.28 -18.13
C GLU A 503 -23.18 11.81 -18.18
N LEU A 504 -22.59 12.47 -19.17
CA LEU A 504 -22.73 13.92 -19.37
C LEU A 504 -23.92 14.32 -20.25
N SER A 505 -24.76 13.37 -20.69
CA SER A 505 -25.83 13.63 -21.68
C SER A 505 -26.85 14.70 -21.24
N GLU A 506 -27.08 14.87 -19.93
CA GLU A 506 -27.97 15.89 -19.36
C GLU A 506 -27.28 17.23 -19.07
N VAL A 507 -25.94 17.30 -19.15
CA VAL A 507 -25.18 18.52 -18.87
C VAL A 507 -25.14 19.39 -20.14
N GLY A 508 -25.73 20.59 -20.08
CA GLY A 508 -25.75 21.51 -21.21
C GLY A 508 -24.38 22.08 -21.57
N ASP A 509 -24.19 22.48 -22.82
CA ASP A 509 -22.90 23.02 -23.31
C ASP A 509 -22.44 24.27 -22.54
N GLU A 510 -23.37 25.11 -22.06
CA GLU A 510 -23.05 26.27 -21.23
C GLU A 510 -22.50 25.87 -19.84
N GLN A 511 -23.03 24.81 -19.22
CA GLN A 511 -22.55 24.28 -17.93
C GLN A 511 -21.19 23.60 -18.08
N ARG A 512 -20.98 22.86 -19.18
CA ARG A 512 -19.67 22.28 -19.53
C ARG A 512 -18.62 23.37 -19.76
N ALA A 513 -18.97 24.42 -20.51
CA ALA A 513 -18.07 25.55 -20.75
C ALA A 513 -17.77 26.35 -19.47
N ALA A 514 -18.73 26.45 -18.55
CA ALA A 514 -18.56 27.11 -17.25
C ALA A 514 -17.80 26.24 -16.22
N GLY A 515 -17.65 24.94 -16.47
CA GLY A 515 -17.05 24.00 -15.52
C GLY A 515 -17.89 23.80 -14.25
N TRP A 516 -19.21 23.95 -14.33
CA TRP A 516 -20.13 23.96 -13.18
C TRP A 516 -21.36 23.09 -13.44
N LEU A 517 -21.53 22.02 -12.66
CA LEU A 517 -22.65 21.07 -12.80
C LEU A 517 -23.93 21.49 -12.05
N GLY A 518 -23.82 22.50 -11.18
CA GLY A 518 -24.95 23.03 -10.43
C GLY A 518 -25.80 24.03 -11.22
N PHE A 519 -26.78 24.59 -10.52
CA PHE A 519 -27.65 25.67 -10.98
C PHE A 519 -27.39 26.95 -10.17
N GLU A 520 -28.12 28.01 -10.47
CA GLU A 520 -28.14 29.20 -9.62
C GLU A 520 -28.67 28.81 -8.22
N GLY A 521 -28.06 29.35 -7.16
CA GLY A 521 -28.46 29.05 -5.79
C GLY A 521 -29.85 29.58 -5.46
N ALA A 522 -30.58 28.86 -4.62
CA ALA A 522 -31.89 29.28 -4.13
C ALA A 522 -31.75 30.56 -3.31
N ASP A 523 -32.59 31.55 -3.59
CA ASP A 523 -32.64 32.75 -2.77
C ASP A 523 -33.25 32.46 -1.38
N GLU A 524 -33.00 33.37 -0.44
CA GLU A 524 -33.44 33.21 0.96
C GLU A 524 -34.97 33.09 1.05
N GLU A 525 -35.73 33.73 0.15
CA GLU A 525 -37.19 33.66 0.09
C GLU A 525 -37.66 32.23 -0.29
N SER A 526 -37.01 31.60 -1.27
CA SER A 526 -37.31 30.24 -1.70
C SER A 526 -36.98 29.21 -0.62
N VAL A 527 -35.85 29.37 0.08
CA VAL A 527 -35.48 28.49 1.21
C VAL A 527 -36.45 28.64 2.38
N LEU A 528 -36.86 29.86 2.71
CA LEU A 528 -37.86 30.12 3.76
C LEU A 528 -39.23 29.54 3.38
N ALA A 529 -39.65 29.66 2.12
CA ALA A 529 -40.89 29.05 1.63
C ALA A 529 -40.86 27.52 1.71
N LEU A 530 -39.70 26.89 1.46
CA LEU A 530 -39.50 25.46 1.67
C LEU A 530 -39.64 25.08 3.16
N GLU A 531 -38.97 25.79 4.06
CA GLU A 531 -39.06 25.52 5.50
C GLU A 531 -40.47 25.73 6.06
N GLU A 532 -41.18 26.76 5.60
CA GLU A 532 -42.59 26.99 5.95
C GLU A 532 -43.46 25.82 5.48
N ARG A 533 -43.23 25.32 4.26
CA ARG A 533 -43.96 24.17 3.71
C ARG A 533 -43.66 22.87 4.46
N LEU A 534 -42.42 22.66 4.90
CA LEU A 534 -42.02 21.48 5.69
C LEU A 534 -42.44 21.59 7.16
N GLY A 535 -42.66 22.80 7.68
CA GLY A 535 -42.99 23.06 9.09
C GLY A 535 -41.79 22.92 10.03
N THR A 536 -40.56 22.92 9.50
CA THR A 536 -39.32 22.79 10.27
C THR A 536 -38.16 23.45 9.54
N ARG A 537 -37.10 23.81 10.27
CA ARG A 537 -35.88 24.37 9.68
C ARG A 537 -34.99 23.26 9.13
N LEU A 538 -34.42 23.49 7.95
CA LEU A 538 -33.50 22.56 7.31
C LEU A 538 -32.17 22.47 8.07
N PRO A 539 -31.46 21.34 7.99
CA PRO A 539 -30.14 21.20 8.59
C PRO A 539 -29.15 22.17 7.93
N PRO A 540 -28.21 22.77 8.70
CA PRO A 540 -27.38 23.88 8.22
C PRO A 540 -26.64 23.59 6.91
N SER A 541 -26.03 22.42 6.77
CA SER A 541 -25.26 22.04 5.58
C SER A 541 -26.14 21.93 4.33
N TYR A 542 -27.33 21.35 4.43
CA TYR A 542 -28.25 21.24 3.30
C TYR A 542 -28.89 22.59 2.94
N ARG A 543 -29.23 23.41 3.94
CA ARG A 543 -29.70 24.79 3.71
C ARG A 543 -28.66 25.59 2.93
N ALA A 544 -27.39 25.53 3.33
CA ALA A 544 -26.30 26.21 2.66
C ALA A 544 -26.02 25.65 1.25
N PHE A 545 -26.20 24.34 1.05
CA PHE A 545 -26.11 23.71 -0.27
C PHE A 545 -27.16 24.27 -1.23
N LEU A 546 -28.43 24.37 -0.82
CA LEU A 546 -29.49 24.98 -1.65
C LEU A 546 -29.15 26.43 -2.01
N GLY A 547 -28.58 27.20 -1.07
CA GLY A 547 -28.10 28.56 -1.35
C GLY A 547 -26.89 28.63 -2.29
N ALA A 548 -26.10 27.56 -2.41
CA ALA A 548 -25.01 27.45 -3.37
C ALA A 548 -25.50 27.02 -4.76
N SER A 549 -26.48 26.10 -4.81
CA SER A 549 -27.07 25.53 -6.01
C SER A 549 -28.49 25.02 -5.75
N ASP A 550 -29.50 25.54 -6.48
CA ASP A 550 -30.89 25.06 -6.39
C ASP A 550 -31.11 23.81 -7.25
N GLY A 551 -30.73 22.65 -6.71
CA GLY A 551 -30.62 21.40 -7.46
C GLY A 551 -29.18 21.15 -7.94
N TRP A 552 -28.90 19.95 -8.44
CA TRP A 552 -27.54 19.55 -8.86
C TRP A 552 -27.60 18.36 -9.81
N LEU A 553 -26.65 18.26 -10.74
CA LEU A 553 -26.51 17.15 -11.68
C LEU A 553 -25.30 16.27 -11.33
N ASN A 554 -25.48 14.94 -11.40
CA ASN A 554 -24.44 13.92 -11.22
C ASN A 554 -23.63 14.10 -9.93
N ILE A 555 -24.31 14.22 -8.78
CA ILE A 555 -23.63 14.36 -7.47
C ILE A 555 -22.95 13.07 -7.02
N SER A 556 -23.32 11.93 -7.62
CA SER A 556 -22.59 10.67 -7.53
C SER A 556 -22.90 9.81 -8.78
N PRO A 557 -22.18 8.69 -9.02
CA PRO A 557 -22.41 7.82 -10.18
C PRO A 557 -23.84 7.30 -10.31
N PHE A 558 -24.52 7.16 -9.18
CA PHE A 558 -25.86 6.60 -9.09
C PHE A 558 -26.92 7.66 -8.75
N MET A 559 -26.50 8.92 -8.49
CA MET A 559 -27.38 10.04 -8.16
C MET A 559 -27.23 11.16 -9.19
N TRP A 560 -28.11 11.15 -10.18
CA TRP A 560 -28.03 12.01 -11.37
C TRP A 560 -28.68 13.38 -11.18
N ARG A 561 -29.72 13.50 -10.34
CA ARG A 561 -30.39 14.78 -10.12
C ARG A 561 -30.87 14.97 -8.67
N MET A 562 -30.47 16.10 -8.09
CA MET A 562 -30.97 16.59 -6.80
C MET A 562 -32.16 17.54 -6.99
N ARG A 563 -33.15 17.46 -6.10
CA ARG A 563 -34.34 18.32 -6.16
C ARG A 563 -34.02 19.78 -5.87
N THR A 564 -34.75 20.66 -6.51
CA THR A 564 -34.81 22.09 -6.19
C THR A 564 -35.58 22.34 -4.90
N ALA A 565 -35.40 23.51 -4.27
CA ALA A 565 -36.12 23.94 -3.08
C ALA A 565 -37.65 23.90 -3.26
N LYS A 566 -38.14 24.06 -4.49
CA LYS A 566 -39.58 23.93 -4.82
C LYS A 566 -40.07 22.48 -4.86
N ALA A 567 -39.19 21.53 -5.17
CA ALA A 567 -39.52 20.12 -5.40
C ALA A 567 -39.21 19.20 -4.21
N VAL A 568 -38.34 19.59 -3.29
CA VAL A 568 -38.04 18.86 -2.04
C VAL A 568 -39.32 18.66 -1.23
N GLY A 569 -39.52 17.49 -0.62
CA GLY A 569 -40.71 17.22 0.19
C GLY A 569 -40.59 15.93 1.00
N TRP A 570 -41.54 15.72 1.91
CA TRP A 570 -41.62 14.48 2.68
C TRP A 570 -41.81 13.29 1.76
N LEU A 571 -41.03 12.22 1.93
CA LEU A 571 -41.00 11.05 1.05
C LEU A 571 -42.41 10.53 0.73
N ARG A 572 -43.25 10.38 1.75
CA ARG A 572 -44.63 9.90 1.63
C ARG A 572 -45.52 10.76 0.70
N GLU A 573 -45.27 12.06 0.66
CA GLU A 573 -46.06 13.03 -0.12
C GLU A 573 -45.43 13.32 -1.49
N ALA A 574 -44.10 13.39 -1.53
CA ALA A 574 -43.32 13.72 -2.71
C ALA A 574 -43.19 12.54 -3.69
N ASP A 575 -43.15 11.30 -3.17
CA ASP A 575 -43.09 10.07 -3.96
C ASP A 575 -43.73 8.89 -3.21
N TYR A 576 -45.06 8.82 -3.33
CA TYR A 576 -45.87 7.80 -2.65
C TYR A 576 -45.52 6.37 -3.10
N GLU A 577 -45.15 6.15 -4.35
CA GLU A 577 -44.86 4.81 -4.85
C GLU A 577 -43.52 4.31 -4.32
N THR A 578 -42.50 5.16 -4.30
CA THR A 578 -41.23 4.85 -3.64
C THR A 578 -41.44 4.61 -2.15
N TRP A 579 -42.16 5.49 -1.44
CA TRP A 579 -42.53 5.28 -0.03
C TRP A 579 -43.23 3.91 0.18
N ARG A 580 -44.18 3.55 -0.68
CA ARG A 580 -44.93 2.29 -0.60
C ARG A 580 -44.03 1.07 -0.83
N VAL A 581 -43.09 1.15 -1.77
CA VAL A 581 -42.13 0.09 -2.07
C VAL A 581 -41.15 -0.09 -0.91
N ILE A 582 -40.57 1.00 -0.41
CA ILE A 582 -39.63 0.98 0.71
C ILE A 582 -40.30 0.39 1.96
N ARG A 583 -41.58 0.73 2.20
CA ARG A 583 -42.35 0.25 3.35
C ARG A 583 -42.89 -1.18 3.19
N GLY A 584 -43.14 -1.63 1.96
CA GLY A 584 -43.93 -2.84 1.66
C GLY A 584 -43.17 -4.14 1.51
N GLY A 585 -41.86 -4.17 1.80
CA GLY A 585 -41.07 -5.40 1.81
C GLY A 585 -41.53 -6.35 2.94
N GLU A 586 -42.02 -7.54 2.60
CA GLU A 586 -42.42 -8.56 3.58
C GLU A 586 -41.20 -9.08 4.36
N GLY A 587 -40.94 -8.48 5.53
CA GLY A 587 -39.95 -8.93 6.51
C GLY A 587 -40.38 -8.48 7.91
N ASP A 588 -40.87 -9.42 8.71
CA ASP A 588 -41.60 -9.21 9.97
C ASP A 588 -40.75 -8.75 11.18
N ASP A 589 -39.62 -8.02 10.99
CA ASP A 589 -38.67 -7.76 12.10
C ASP A 589 -37.87 -6.43 12.02
N TRP A 590 -38.48 -5.31 11.60
CA TRP A 590 -37.81 -3.98 11.58
C TRP A 590 -38.62 -2.86 12.24
N ASP A 591 -37.98 -2.08 13.12
CA ASP A 591 -38.51 -0.89 13.83
C ASP A 591 -38.43 0.40 12.96
N ASP A 592 -37.85 0.33 11.76
CA ASP A 592 -37.57 1.51 10.89
C ASP A 592 -38.77 1.98 10.03
N THR A 593 -39.94 1.35 10.15
CA THR A 593 -41.15 1.81 9.42
C THR A 593 -41.54 3.24 9.79
N ALA A 594 -41.17 3.72 10.98
CA ALA A 594 -41.44 5.08 11.45
C ALA A 594 -40.53 6.15 10.82
N PHE A 595 -39.33 5.79 10.36
CA PHE A 595 -38.42 6.73 9.68
C PHE A 595 -38.96 7.09 8.29
N MET A 596 -39.41 6.10 7.53
CA MET A 596 -39.92 6.32 6.16
C MET A 596 -41.15 7.23 6.10
N ASP A 597 -41.94 7.26 7.17
CA ASP A 597 -43.10 8.16 7.29
C ASP A 597 -42.72 9.63 7.51
N ARG A 598 -41.48 9.91 7.93
CA ARG A 598 -40.97 11.27 8.24
C ARG A 598 -39.71 11.66 7.45
N ALA A 599 -39.19 10.78 6.60
CA ALA A 599 -37.98 11.04 5.83
C ALA A 599 -38.21 12.17 4.82
N LEU A 600 -37.27 13.10 4.72
CA LEU A 600 -37.28 14.14 3.70
C LEU A 600 -36.57 13.63 2.44
N LEU A 601 -37.26 13.61 1.29
CA LEU A 601 -36.69 13.20 0.01
C LEU A 601 -36.02 14.40 -0.68
N ILE A 602 -34.70 14.32 -0.84
CA ILE A 602 -33.88 15.40 -1.42
C ILE A 602 -33.36 15.07 -2.82
N SER A 603 -33.39 13.80 -3.24
CA SER A 603 -33.05 13.37 -4.60
C SER A 603 -34.27 13.36 -5.52
N GLU A 604 -34.05 13.64 -6.80
CA GLU A 604 -35.07 13.61 -7.84
C GLU A 604 -34.95 12.35 -8.71
N GLU A 605 -33.76 12.12 -9.26
CA GLU A 605 -33.49 11.05 -10.21
C GLU A 605 -32.14 10.41 -9.92
N GLY A 606 -32.12 9.09 -9.91
CA GLY A 606 -30.94 8.28 -9.70
C GLY A 606 -31.20 6.87 -10.18
N ASP A 607 -30.17 6.05 -10.26
CA ASP A 607 -30.29 4.64 -10.59
C ASP A 607 -30.95 3.94 -9.39
N ALA A 608 -32.27 3.88 -9.37
CA ALA A 608 -33.09 3.32 -8.28
C ALA A 608 -32.62 3.64 -6.84
N GLN A 609 -31.99 4.80 -6.65
CA GLN A 609 -31.39 5.32 -5.43
C GLN A 609 -32.14 6.58 -4.99
N HIS A 610 -32.31 6.73 -3.68
CA HIS A 610 -32.97 7.88 -3.06
C HIS A 610 -32.15 8.39 -1.88
N TRP A 611 -31.93 9.69 -1.81
CA TRP A 611 -31.27 10.34 -0.68
C TRP A 611 -32.31 10.95 0.25
N LEU A 612 -32.17 10.62 1.53
CA LEU A 612 -33.14 10.89 2.57
C LEU A 612 -32.48 11.59 3.76
N LEU A 613 -33.17 12.55 4.37
CA LEU A 613 -32.76 13.16 5.64
C LEU A 613 -33.77 12.82 6.76
N ASP A 614 -33.28 12.49 7.97
CA ASP A 614 -34.13 12.22 9.14
C ASP A 614 -34.24 13.44 10.08
N PRO A 615 -35.40 14.12 10.14
CA PRO A 615 -35.61 15.23 11.08
C PRO A 615 -35.65 14.81 12.57
N ALA A 616 -35.73 13.51 12.89
CA ALA A 616 -35.74 13.02 14.26
C ALA A 616 -34.35 12.63 14.79
N ASP A 617 -33.37 12.48 13.91
CA ASP A 617 -31.98 12.16 14.25
C ASP A 617 -31.11 13.39 13.98
N VAL A 618 -30.99 14.25 15.00
CA VAL A 618 -30.35 15.56 14.91
C VAL A 618 -29.10 15.58 15.79
N SER A 619 -27.96 15.94 15.21
CA SER A 619 -26.70 16.13 15.91
C SER A 619 -26.68 17.40 16.78
N GLU A 620 -25.66 17.55 17.63
CA GLU A 620 -25.48 18.74 18.48
C GLU A 620 -25.38 20.05 17.69
N ASP A 621 -24.88 19.98 16.44
CA ASP A 621 -24.73 21.12 15.53
C ASP A 621 -26.02 21.45 14.75
N GLY A 622 -27.10 20.71 14.96
CA GLY A 622 -28.37 20.87 14.25
C GLY A 622 -28.42 20.19 12.87
N GLU A 623 -27.40 19.43 12.49
CA GLU A 623 -27.41 18.60 11.29
C GLU A 623 -28.33 17.39 11.47
N TRP A 624 -29.07 17.05 10.42
CA TRP A 624 -29.89 15.84 10.38
C TRP A 624 -29.07 14.70 9.81
N ALA A 625 -29.30 13.50 10.32
CA ALA A 625 -28.72 12.30 9.74
C ALA A 625 -29.19 12.13 8.29
N ALA A 626 -28.27 11.75 7.43
CA ALA A 626 -28.51 11.54 6.01
C ALA A 626 -28.31 10.07 5.66
N TYR A 627 -29.10 9.58 4.71
CA TYR A 627 -29.11 8.17 4.31
C TYR A 627 -29.32 8.03 2.80
N ILE A 628 -28.81 6.93 2.28
CA ILE A 628 -29.10 6.43 0.93
C ILE A 628 -30.03 5.23 1.06
N TRP A 629 -31.10 5.17 0.26
CA TRP A 629 -31.86 3.93 0.04
C TRP A 629 -31.75 3.54 -1.43
N ALA A 630 -31.48 2.28 -1.76
CA ALA A 630 -31.38 1.81 -3.15
C ALA A 630 -32.10 0.47 -3.35
N SER A 631 -32.78 0.27 -4.48
CA SER A 631 -33.62 -0.93 -4.66
C SER A 631 -32.83 -2.26 -4.77
N TRP A 632 -31.59 -2.22 -5.24
CA TRP A 632 -30.70 -3.39 -5.34
C TRP A 632 -29.98 -3.74 -4.03
N TYR A 633 -30.14 -2.91 -3.00
CA TYR A 633 -29.73 -3.20 -1.63
C TYR A 633 -30.92 -2.90 -0.72
N PRO A 634 -31.81 -3.88 -0.43
CA PRO A 634 -33.14 -3.62 0.11
C PRO A 634 -33.16 -3.23 1.61
N ALA A 635 -32.27 -2.33 2.01
CA ALA A 635 -32.13 -1.77 3.34
C ALA A 635 -31.70 -0.29 3.25
N LEU A 636 -31.91 0.44 4.34
CA LEU A 636 -31.34 1.77 4.49
C LEU A 636 -29.80 1.66 4.52
N GLY A 637 -29.13 2.51 3.76
CA GLY A 637 -27.67 2.60 3.69
C GLY A 637 -27.06 3.09 5.01
N ASP A 638 -25.73 3.20 5.02
CA ASP A 638 -24.99 3.65 6.19
C ASP A 638 -25.46 5.04 6.66
N ARG A 639 -25.45 5.26 7.97
CA ARG A 639 -25.87 6.53 8.58
C ARG A 639 -24.73 7.55 8.45
N HIS A 640 -24.99 8.68 7.79
CA HIS A 640 -24.11 9.84 7.82
C HIS A 640 -24.65 10.88 8.83
N ALA A 641 -23.78 11.55 9.57
CA ALA A 641 -24.21 12.50 10.60
C ALA A 641 -24.71 13.84 10.03
N SER A 642 -24.48 14.12 8.75
CA SER A 642 -24.96 15.31 8.05
C SER A 642 -25.07 15.09 6.53
N PHE A 643 -25.78 15.99 5.84
CA PHE A 643 -25.81 16.01 4.37
C PHE A 643 -24.41 16.27 3.78
N ALA A 644 -23.62 17.18 4.36
CA ALA A 644 -22.25 17.44 3.89
C ALA A 644 -21.35 16.20 4.00
N GLU A 645 -21.51 15.40 5.04
CA GLU A 645 -20.76 14.14 5.20
C GLU A 645 -21.16 13.11 4.15
N LEU A 646 -22.46 12.95 3.88
CA LEU A 646 -22.95 12.07 2.81
C LEU A 646 -22.35 12.46 1.44
N VAL A 647 -22.37 13.76 1.10
CA VAL A 647 -21.76 14.25 -0.16
C VAL A 647 -20.25 14.01 -0.18
N ALA A 648 -19.57 14.21 0.94
CA ALA A 648 -18.12 14.00 1.02
C ALA A 648 -17.72 12.53 0.89
N GLU A 649 -18.51 11.63 1.46
CA GLU A 649 -18.31 10.19 1.34
C GLU A 649 -18.56 9.72 -0.11
N GLU A 650 -19.64 10.17 -0.73
CA GLU A 650 -19.94 9.85 -2.14
C GLU A 650 -18.88 10.42 -3.10
N ARG A 651 -18.40 11.65 -2.86
CA ARG A 651 -17.27 12.21 -3.59
C ARG A 651 -16.00 11.38 -3.41
N THR A 652 -15.69 10.96 -2.18
CA THR A 652 -14.50 10.13 -1.92
C THR A 652 -14.63 8.78 -2.62
N GLY A 653 -15.79 8.14 -2.53
CA GLY A 653 -16.08 6.88 -3.23
C GLY A 653 -15.97 7.02 -4.75
N PHE A 654 -16.46 8.12 -5.31
CA PHE A 654 -16.29 8.45 -6.72
C PHE A 654 -14.84 8.70 -7.08
N GLU A 655 -14.12 9.54 -6.33
CA GLU A 655 -12.72 9.87 -6.59
C GLU A 655 -11.80 8.65 -6.42
N ASP A 656 -12.14 7.69 -5.56
CA ASP A 656 -11.45 6.41 -5.40
C ASP A 656 -11.75 5.42 -6.54
N GLN A 657 -13.00 5.33 -7.00
CA GLN A 657 -13.40 4.51 -8.14
C GLN A 657 -12.87 5.07 -9.45
N ALA A 658 -12.94 6.38 -9.60
CA ALA A 658 -12.32 7.13 -10.66
C ALA A 658 -10.82 7.25 -10.43
N ALA A 659 -10.21 6.91 -9.28
CA ALA A 659 -8.77 7.09 -9.05
C ALA A 659 -7.90 6.45 -10.13
N PRO A 660 -8.17 5.22 -10.64
CA PRO A 660 -7.49 4.68 -11.80
C PRO A 660 -7.71 5.57 -13.03
N GLU A 661 -8.95 5.98 -13.31
CA GLU A 661 -9.35 6.86 -14.42
C GLU A 661 -8.88 8.31 -14.28
N VAL A 662 -8.60 8.80 -13.07
CA VAL A 662 -8.10 10.13 -12.69
C VAL A 662 -6.58 10.13 -12.73
N ARG A 663 -5.97 9.00 -12.40
CA ARG A 663 -4.52 8.73 -12.53
C ARG A 663 -4.16 8.38 -13.97
N THR A 664 -5.07 7.81 -14.76
CA THR A 664 -4.93 7.59 -16.21
C THR A 664 -5.49 8.76 -17.03
N ALA A 665 -6.45 9.53 -16.52
CA ALA A 665 -6.85 10.85 -17.03
C ALA A 665 -5.90 11.93 -16.50
N ARG A 666 -4.66 11.80 -16.94
CA ARG A 666 -4.14 12.77 -17.89
C ARG A 666 -3.88 12.04 -19.21
N PRO A 667 -4.72 12.22 -20.24
CA PRO A 667 -4.24 12.00 -21.58
C PRO A 667 -3.34 13.19 -21.91
N GLU A 668 -2.08 13.19 -21.46
CA GLU A 668 -1.09 13.71 -22.39
C GLU A 668 -1.20 12.78 -23.59
N SER A 669 -1.72 13.30 -24.69
CA SER A 669 -1.70 12.61 -25.95
C SER A 669 -0.26 12.14 -26.22
N ALA A 670 -0.08 11.11 -27.05
CA ALA A 670 1.25 10.72 -27.51
C ALA A 670 2.08 11.91 -28.03
N GLU A 671 1.42 12.97 -28.51
CA GLU A 671 2.00 14.22 -29.00
C GLU A 671 2.44 15.16 -27.88
N GLU A 672 1.66 15.29 -26.81
CA GLU A 672 1.99 16.10 -25.64
C GLU A 672 3.19 15.52 -24.87
N LEU A 673 3.23 14.20 -24.69
CA LEU A 673 4.40 13.53 -24.08
C LEU A 673 5.65 13.73 -24.94
N VAL A 674 5.53 13.70 -26.27
CA VAL A 674 6.66 13.99 -27.16
C VAL A 674 7.12 15.45 -27.02
N ALA A 675 6.19 16.39 -26.91
CA ALA A 675 6.50 17.80 -26.72
C ALA A 675 7.22 18.05 -25.37
N GLU A 676 6.74 17.43 -24.29
CA GLU A 676 7.33 17.56 -22.95
C GLU A 676 8.69 16.86 -22.87
N GLY A 677 8.81 15.63 -23.38
CA GLY A 677 10.08 14.91 -23.44
C GLY A 677 11.13 15.69 -24.24
N ARG A 678 10.72 16.36 -25.32
CA ARG A 678 11.57 17.27 -26.09
C ARG A 678 12.00 18.48 -25.28
N ALA A 679 11.09 19.13 -24.56
CA ALA A 679 11.42 20.28 -23.71
C ALA A 679 12.44 19.88 -22.63
N GLN A 680 12.24 18.73 -21.99
CA GLN A 680 13.17 18.17 -21.00
C GLN A 680 14.55 17.86 -21.60
N ALA A 681 14.59 17.26 -22.79
CA ALA A 681 15.86 16.97 -23.48
C ALA A 681 16.64 18.26 -23.76
N LEU A 682 15.97 19.31 -24.25
CA LEU A 682 16.58 20.61 -24.53
C LEU A 682 17.05 21.31 -23.25
N ARG A 683 16.39 21.12 -22.10
CA ARG A 683 16.85 21.61 -20.79
C ARG A 683 18.04 20.82 -20.23
N GLY A 684 18.49 19.75 -20.90
CA GLY A 684 19.54 18.85 -20.40
C GLY A 684 19.04 17.86 -19.34
N GLU A 685 17.72 17.76 -19.14
CA GLU A 685 17.06 16.82 -18.21
C GLU A 685 16.90 15.43 -18.83
N VAL A 686 18.00 14.90 -19.37
CA VAL A 686 18.01 13.75 -20.29
C VAL A 686 17.32 12.50 -19.74
N ARG A 687 17.47 12.22 -18.43
CA ARG A 687 16.83 11.07 -17.79
C ARG A 687 15.30 11.18 -17.77
N LYS A 688 14.77 12.38 -17.49
CA LYS A 688 13.32 12.62 -17.53
C LYS A 688 12.82 12.51 -18.96
N ALA A 689 13.55 13.11 -19.91
CA ALA A 689 13.20 13.06 -21.32
C ALA A 689 13.11 11.61 -21.84
N MET A 690 14.07 10.75 -21.50
CA MET A 690 14.04 9.33 -21.88
C MET A 690 12.81 8.60 -21.31
N ALA A 691 12.48 8.80 -20.03
CA ALA A 691 11.30 8.20 -19.41
C ALA A 691 9.99 8.72 -20.05
N THR A 692 9.92 10.01 -20.36
CA THR A 692 8.76 10.61 -21.02
C THR A 692 8.60 10.10 -22.47
N PHE A 693 9.69 9.92 -23.21
CA PHE A 693 9.64 9.31 -24.55
C PHE A 693 9.26 7.84 -24.53
N GLU A 694 9.67 7.09 -23.50
CA GLU A 694 9.22 5.71 -23.29
C GLU A 694 7.71 5.65 -23.04
N GLN A 695 7.17 6.55 -22.21
CA GLN A 695 5.73 6.67 -22.00
C GLN A 695 4.99 7.02 -23.30
N ALA A 696 5.53 7.95 -24.10
CA ALA A 696 4.97 8.26 -25.42
C ALA A 696 4.97 7.03 -26.34
N THR A 697 6.04 6.22 -26.29
CA THR A 697 6.19 4.98 -27.08
C THR A 697 5.15 3.92 -26.68
N VAL A 698 4.92 3.75 -25.38
CA VAL A 698 3.87 2.84 -24.85
C VAL A 698 2.48 3.28 -25.35
N LYS A 699 2.26 4.58 -25.52
CA LYS A 699 1.04 5.14 -26.14
C LYS A 699 1.03 5.10 -27.68
N GLY A 700 1.96 4.40 -28.31
CA GLY A 700 2.03 4.21 -29.76
C GLY A 700 2.73 5.34 -30.53
N SER A 701 3.42 6.27 -29.85
CA SER A 701 4.12 7.37 -30.50
C SER A 701 5.35 6.88 -31.25
N GLY A 702 5.30 6.94 -32.59
CA GLY A 702 6.47 6.71 -33.43
C GLY A 702 7.58 7.74 -33.18
N ALA A 703 7.21 9.01 -32.93
CA ALA A 703 8.16 10.08 -32.62
C ALA A 703 8.84 9.90 -31.26
N GLY A 704 8.11 9.43 -30.24
CA GLY A 704 8.67 9.08 -28.94
C GLY A 704 9.71 7.98 -29.03
N ALA A 705 9.42 6.91 -29.76
CA ALA A 705 10.34 5.79 -29.95
C ALA A 705 11.65 6.23 -30.61
N TYR A 706 11.55 7.03 -31.68
CA TYR A 706 12.71 7.57 -32.38
C TYR A 706 13.56 8.47 -31.47
N LEU A 707 12.95 9.44 -30.79
CA LEU A 707 13.66 10.40 -29.95
C LEU A 707 14.35 9.72 -28.77
N GLY A 708 13.72 8.73 -28.14
CA GLY A 708 14.33 7.93 -27.08
C GLY A 708 15.57 7.17 -27.55
N ILE A 709 15.50 6.55 -28.74
CA ILE A 709 16.63 5.80 -29.33
C ILE A 709 17.79 6.73 -29.72
N ILE A 710 17.50 7.88 -30.34
CA ILE A 710 18.51 8.87 -30.70
C ILE A 710 19.21 9.41 -29.44
N LEU A 711 18.45 9.69 -28.38
CA LEU A 711 19.00 10.18 -27.11
C LEU A 711 19.86 9.11 -26.42
N GLY A 712 19.42 7.84 -26.46
CA GLY A 712 20.16 6.70 -25.94
C GLY A 712 21.52 6.48 -26.62
N ALA A 713 21.63 6.76 -27.92
CA ALA A 713 22.90 6.61 -28.66
C ALA A 713 24.04 7.52 -28.15
N PHE A 714 23.72 8.63 -27.47
CA PHE A 714 24.73 9.49 -26.82
C PHE A 714 25.26 8.91 -25.49
N PHE A 715 24.60 7.88 -24.92
CA PHE A 715 25.06 7.18 -23.72
C PHE A 715 25.83 5.91 -24.06
N ASP A 716 25.36 5.19 -25.06
CA ASP A 716 25.98 3.98 -25.58
C ASP A 716 25.76 3.88 -27.09
N ILE A 717 26.78 4.31 -27.82
CA ILE A 717 26.79 4.24 -29.28
C ILE A 717 26.97 2.79 -29.79
N SER A 718 27.57 1.90 -28.99
CA SER A 718 27.88 0.53 -29.44
C SER A 718 26.60 -0.28 -29.69
N ALA A 719 25.60 -0.13 -28.81
CA ALA A 719 24.30 -0.80 -28.92
C ALA A 719 23.31 -0.10 -29.86
N ALA A 720 23.60 1.12 -30.33
CA ALA A 720 22.65 1.94 -31.09
C ALA A 720 22.16 1.25 -32.38
N HIS A 721 23.01 0.49 -33.06
CA HIS A 721 22.63 -0.21 -34.29
C HIS A 721 21.55 -1.28 -34.04
N HIS A 722 21.56 -1.95 -32.87
CA HIS A 722 20.51 -2.89 -32.49
C HIS A 722 19.18 -2.17 -32.26
N TRP A 723 19.19 -1.06 -31.51
CA TRP A 723 18.00 -0.26 -31.23
C TRP A 723 17.40 0.37 -32.49
N ILE A 724 18.23 0.89 -33.39
CA ILE A 724 17.78 1.46 -34.66
C ILE A 724 17.15 0.37 -35.54
N ARG A 725 17.77 -0.82 -35.62
CA ARG A 725 17.24 -1.94 -36.40
C ARG A 725 15.87 -2.40 -35.89
N THR A 726 15.71 -2.61 -34.59
CA THR A 726 14.48 -3.18 -34.02
C THR A 726 13.42 -2.13 -33.73
N GLY A 727 13.84 -0.95 -33.26
CA GLY A 727 12.97 0.11 -32.76
C GLY A 727 12.57 1.14 -33.81
N ILE A 728 13.40 1.40 -34.83
CA ILE A 728 13.08 2.38 -35.89
C ILE A 728 12.78 1.66 -37.21
N LEU A 729 13.78 0.99 -37.80
CA LEU A 729 13.66 0.36 -39.12
C LEU A 729 12.78 -0.90 -39.10
N GLY A 730 12.52 -1.47 -37.92
CA GLY A 730 11.60 -2.58 -37.71
C GLY A 730 10.12 -2.17 -37.65
N ASN A 731 9.82 -0.87 -37.48
CA ASN A 731 8.50 -0.37 -37.15
C ASN A 731 8.01 0.66 -38.18
N ALA A 732 7.09 0.24 -39.06
CA ALA A 732 6.59 1.10 -40.13
C ALA A 732 5.99 2.44 -39.63
N HIS A 733 5.27 2.42 -38.51
CA HIS A 733 4.66 3.61 -37.92
C HIS A 733 5.70 4.63 -37.39
N VAL A 734 6.88 4.15 -36.93
CA VAL A 734 7.99 5.03 -36.52
C VAL A 734 8.59 5.70 -37.75
N MET A 735 8.78 4.93 -38.83
CA MET A 735 9.35 5.48 -40.05
C MET A 735 8.42 6.50 -40.72
N GLU A 736 7.11 6.25 -40.69
CA GLU A 736 6.08 7.16 -41.18
C GLU A 736 6.03 8.46 -40.35
N ALA A 737 6.11 8.34 -39.02
CA ALA A 737 6.07 9.50 -38.12
C ALA A 737 7.26 10.46 -38.28
N ILE A 738 8.46 9.93 -38.57
CA ILE A 738 9.69 10.73 -38.65
C ILE A 738 9.98 11.24 -40.07
N GLY A 739 9.58 10.48 -41.08
CA GLY A 739 9.85 10.80 -42.49
C GLY A 739 11.25 10.39 -42.95
N MET A 740 11.34 10.07 -44.24
CA MET A 740 12.54 9.47 -44.83
C MET A 740 13.75 10.41 -44.89
N GLU A 741 13.55 11.73 -44.95
CA GLU A 741 14.66 12.71 -44.96
C GLU A 741 15.45 12.71 -43.65
N GLN A 742 14.75 12.75 -42.51
CA GLN A 742 15.35 12.71 -41.19
C GLN A 742 16.04 11.36 -40.91
N LEU A 743 15.40 10.25 -41.32
CA LEU A 743 15.98 8.92 -41.21
C LEU A 743 17.28 8.76 -42.02
N ARG A 744 17.36 9.35 -43.23
CA ARG A 744 18.57 9.36 -44.07
C ARG A 744 19.73 10.09 -43.42
N ALA A 745 19.44 11.18 -42.72
CA ALA A 745 20.47 12.06 -42.21
C ALA A 745 20.97 11.68 -40.81
N GLU A 746 20.16 11.02 -39.99
CA GLU A 746 20.52 10.72 -38.59
C GLU A 746 20.53 9.21 -38.28
N ALA A 747 19.44 8.48 -38.49
CA ALA A 747 19.33 7.08 -38.07
C ALA A 747 20.16 6.12 -38.93
N ALA A 748 20.10 6.25 -40.26
CA ALA A 748 20.83 5.36 -41.17
C ALA A 748 22.36 5.52 -41.04
N PRO A 749 22.94 6.73 -40.99
CA PRO A 749 24.38 6.91 -40.80
C PRO A 749 24.86 6.42 -39.43
N LEU A 750 24.05 6.63 -38.37
CA LEU A 750 24.36 6.12 -37.03
C LEU A 750 24.37 4.59 -37.00
N TYR A 751 23.37 3.94 -37.61
CA TYR A 751 23.36 2.50 -37.79
C TYR A 751 24.59 1.99 -38.54
N LEU A 752 24.92 2.60 -39.69
CA LEU A 752 26.05 2.19 -40.53
C LEU A 752 27.40 2.36 -39.83
N ARG A 753 27.58 3.46 -39.09
CA ARG A 753 28.78 3.69 -38.28
C ARG A 753 28.96 2.59 -37.24
N CYS A 754 27.95 2.37 -36.42
CA CYS A 754 28.00 1.41 -35.31
C CYS A 754 28.20 -0.03 -35.83
N ALA A 755 27.49 -0.41 -36.89
CA ALA A 755 27.64 -1.72 -37.51
C ALA A 755 29.04 -1.95 -38.10
N ALA A 756 29.70 -0.89 -38.59
CA ALA A 756 31.08 -0.98 -39.10
C ALA A 756 32.13 -1.02 -37.97
N GLU A 757 31.88 -0.35 -36.84
CA GLU A 757 32.81 -0.27 -35.69
C GLU A 757 32.77 -1.52 -34.80
N GLU A 758 31.63 -2.21 -34.68
CA GLU A 758 31.48 -3.43 -33.87
C GLU A 758 32.03 -4.69 -34.56
N TRP A 759 32.21 -4.67 -35.88
CA TRP A 759 32.58 -5.88 -36.63
C TRP A 759 34.08 -6.21 -36.50
N THR A 760 34.38 -7.36 -35.90
CA THR A 760 35.74 -7.80 -35.53
C THR A 760 36.37 -8.85 -36.47
N GLY A 761 35.88 -9.04 -37.69
CA GLY A 761 36.63 -9.82 -38.71
C GLY A 761 36.15 -11.24 -39.05
N ALA A 762 34.98 -11.71 -38.57
CA ALA A 762 34.51 -13.06 -38.88
C ALA A 762 33.74 -13.13 -40.22
N PRO A 763 34.18 -13.94 -41.22
CA PRO A 763 33.51 -13.99 -42.52
C PRO A 763 32.11 -14.61 -42.44
N GLY A 764 31.10 -13.90 -42.96
CA GLY A 764 29.82 -14.52 -43.38
C GLY A 764 28.59 -14.39 -42.48
N GLY A 765 28.69 -13.79 -41.28
CA GLY A 765 27.54 -13.70 -40.35
C GLY A 765 26.64 -12.46 -40.48
N TYR A 766 27.19 -11.33 -40.92
CA TYR A 766 26.52 -10.01 -40.83
C TYR A 766 25.80 -9.58 -42.14
N LEU A 767 26.25 -10.09 -43.29
CA LEU A 767 25.66 -9.81 -44.62
C LEU A 767 24.18 -10.27 -44.77
N PRO A 768 23.73 -11.40 -44.18
CA PRO A 768 22.32 -11.79 -44.21
C PRO A 768 21.41 -10.80 -43.48
N ALA A 769 21.84 -10.27 -42.32
CA ALA A 769 21.08 -9.28 -41.54
C ALA A 769 21.00 -7.92 -42.25
N LEU A 770 22.02 -7.55 -43.03
CA LEU A 770 21.98 -6.39 -43.92
C LEU A 770 20.95 -6.62 -45.05
N GLY A 771 20.88 -7.81 -45.64
CA GLY A 771 19.88 -8.19 -46.64
C GLY A 771 18.43 -7.90 -46.23
N ASP A 772 18.08 -8.16 -44.96
CA ASP A 772 16.72 -7.95 -44.43
C ASP A 772 16.39 -6.48 -44.14
N ILE A 773 17.41 -5.64 -43.94
CA ILE A 773 17.27 -4.23 -43.58
C ILE A 773 17.40 -3.33 -44.82
N LEU A 774 18.11 -3.80 -45.84
CA LEU A 774 18.38 -3.06 -47.07
C LEU A 774 17.14 -2.49 -47.78
N PRO A 775 16.03 -3.24 -47.93
CA PRO A 775 14.80 -2.71 -48.49
C PRO A 775 14.12 -1.63 -47.63
N ARG A 776 14.55 -1.49 -46.37
CA ARG A 776 14.00 -0.56 -45.37
C ARG A 776 14.91 0.64 -45.12
N LEU A 777 16.13 0.62 -45.66
CA LEU A 777 17.00 1.79 -45.65
C LEU A 777 16.49 2.82 -46.67
N PRO A 778 16.48 4.11 -46.34
CA PRO A 778 15.98 5.12 -47.27
C PRO A 778 16.87 5.29 -48.52
N GLU A 779 16.32 5.66 -49.69
CA GLU A 779 17.12 5.87 -50.92
C GLU A 779 18.32 6.84 -50.71
N GLY A 780 19.47 6.59 -51.35
CA GLY A 780 20.67 7.44 -51.24
C GLY A 780 21.77 6.89 -50.32
N VAL A 781 21.51 5.81 -49.57
CA VAL A 781 22.55 4.96 -48.94
C VAL A 781 23.01 3.81 -49.86
N ASP A 782 22.41 3.69 -51.06
CA ASP A 782 22.63 2.61 -52.03
C ASP A 782 24.10 2.44 -52.46
N GLY A 783 24.87 3.53 -52.48
CA GLY A 783 26.29 3.54 -52.82
C GLY A 783 27.21 2.87 -51.79
N VAL A 784 26.74 2.68 -50.55
CA VAL A 784 27.49 1.98 -49.48
C VAL A 784 27.38 0.47 -49.63
N VAL A 785 26.23 0.01 -50.13
CA VAL A 785 25.83 -1.40 -50.18
C VAL A 785 26.39 -2.12 -51.41
N GLY A 786 26.73 -1.38 -52.47
CA GLY A 786 27.23 -1.94 -53.73
C GLY A 786 26.09 -2.29 -54.69
N ALA A 787 26.35 -2.18 -56.00
CA ALA A 787 25.35 -2.36 -57.06
C ALA A 787 24.85 -3.81 -57.25
N GLY A 788 25.32 -4.76 -56.43
CA GLY A 788 24.90 -6.16 -56.44
C GLY A 788 23.88 -6.43 -55.35
N GLY A 789 22.60 -6.17 -55.64
CA GLY A 789 21.51 -6.50 -54.73
C GLY A 789 21.57 -7.97 -54.30
N VAL A 790 21.62 -8.22 -53.00
CA VAL A 790 21.41 -9.56 -52.45
C VAL A 790 19.93 -9.87 -52.62
N ALA A 791 19.58 -10.63 -53.65
CA ALA A 791 18.23 -11.16 -53.79
C ALA A 791 17.92 -12.03 -52.57
N ALA A 792 16.78 -11.79 -51.92
CA ALA A 792 16.28 -12.61 -50.83
C ALA A 792 16.22 -14.09 -51.27
N GLY A 793 17.22 -14.88 -50.81
CA GLY A 793 17.30 -16.32 -51.04
C GLY A 793 18.38 -16.86 -51.99
N GLY A 794 19.36 -16.07 -52.46
CA GLY A 794 20.41 -16.56 -53.37
C GLY A 794 21.85 -16.35 -52.86
N ALA A 795 22.73 -17.33 -53.09
CA ALA A 795 24.15 -17.26 -52.76
C ALA A 795 24.81 -15.97 -53.26
N ALA A 796 25.64 -15.36 -52.41
CA ALA A 796 26.38 -14.14 -52.70
C ALA A 796 27.11 -14.25 -54.05
N THR A 797 26.74 -13.42 -55.02
CA THR A 797 27.51 -13.27 -56.26
C THR A 797 28.85 -12.61 -55.96
N GLU A 798 29.94 -13.21 -56.44
CA GLU A 798 31.30 -12.68 -56.37
C GLU A 798 31.34 -11.22 -56.84
N GLY A 799 31.74 -10.30 -55.95
CA GLY A 799 32.03 -8.94 -56.37
C GLY A 799 32.35 -7.92 -55.28
N ASP A 800 31.78 -8.04 -54.08
CA ASP A 800 32.03 -7.05 -53.01
C ASP A 800 32.50 -7.75 -51.72
N ASP A 801 33.77 -7.57 -51.38
CA ASP A 801 34.33 -8.06 -50.12
C ASP A 801 33.74 -7.27 -48.94
N THR A 802 33.46 -7.95 -47.82
CA THR A 802 32.96 -7.34 -46.58
C THR A 802 33.88 -6.21 -46.10
N ALA A 803 35.19 -6.34 -46.34
CA ALA A 803 36.18 -5.30 -46.13
C ALA A 803 35.88 -4.00 -46.90
N ALA A 804 35.49 -4.13 -48.17
CA ALA A 804 35.15 -2.98 -49.02
C ALA A 804 33.83 -2.33 -48.58
N TRP A 805 32.83 -3.14 -48.17
CA TRP A 805 31.58 -2.62 -47.61
C TRP A 805 31.82 -1.82 -46.32
N MET A 806 32.58 -2.34 -45.36
CA MET A 806 32.87 -1.61 -44.12
C MET A 806 33.66 -0.34 -44.37
N ALA A 807 34.61 -0.36 -45.30
CA ALA A 807 35.35 0.84 -45.68
C ALA A 807 34.40 1.91 -46.24
N ARG A 808 33.41 1.52 -47.05
CA ARG A 808 32.38 2.45 -47.55
C ARG A 808 31.42 2.91 -46.44
N ALA A 809 31.00 2.03 -45.53
CA ALA A 809 30.13 2.37 -44.42
C ALA A 809 30.83 3.32 -43.43
N ALA A 810 32.10 3.07 -43.13
CA ALA A 810 32.93 3.94 -42.30
C ALA A 810 33.31 5.26 -42.98
N ALA A 811 33.33 5.31 -44.32
CA ALA A 811 33.56 6.53 -45.10
C ALA A 811 32.27 7.24 -45.51
N PHE A 812 31.10 6.72 -45.14
CA PHE A 812 29.82 7.28 -45.55
C PHE A 812 29.62 8.65 -44.91
N ALA A 813 29.51 9.68 -45.75
CA ALA A 813 29.18 11.02 -45.32
C ALA A 813 27.65 11.19 -45.31
N PRO A 814 27.03 11.46 -44.16
CA PRO A 814 25.59 11.63 -44.08
C PRO A 814 25.13 12.84 -44.90
N PRO A 815 23.92 12.80 -45.49
CA PRO A 815 23.29 14.01 -45.99
C PRO A 815 23.17 15.02 -44.84
N ALA A 816 23.68 16.23 -45.03
CA ALA A 816 23.64 17.25 -44.00
C ALA A 816 22.22 17.82 -43.87
N LEU A 817 21.64 17.73 -42.68
CA LEU A 817 20.48 18.55 -42.33
C LEU A 817 20.94 20.01 -42.17
N PRO A 818 20.07 20.98 -42.49
CA PRO A 818 20.37 22.37 -42.24
C PRO A 818 20.72 22.59 -40.77
N GLU A 819 21.85 23.28 -40.53
CA GLU A 819 22.23 23.78 -39.21
C GLU A 819 22.12 25.30 -39.22
N SER A 820 21.94 25.89 -38.02
CA SER A 820 22.01 27.34 -37.89
C SER A 820 23.38 27.84 -38.38
N ARG A 821 23.42 29.00 -39.03
CA ARG A 821 24.66 29.54 -39.63
C ARG A 821 25.83 29.56 -38.63
N THR A 822 25.55 29.93 -37.38
CA THR A 822 26.54 29.99 -36.30
C THR A 822 27.04 28.60 -35.93
N PHE A 823 26.14 27.61 -35.82
CA PHE A 823 26.53 26.26 -35.50
C PHE A 823 27.29 25.59 -36.64
N GLN A 824 26.87 25.82 -37.90
CA GLN A 824 27.60 25.32 -39.07
C GLN A 824 29.04 25.85 -39.13
N GLN A 825 29.24 27.14 -38.83
CA GLN A 825 30.59 27.73 -38.74
C GLN A 825 31.44 27.08 -37.65
N ALA A 826 30.82 26.76 -36.50
CA ALA A 826 31.49 26.03 -35.42
C ALA A 826 31.86 24.60 -35.85
N LEU A 827 30.95 23.88 -36.52
CA LEU A 827 31.23 22.54 -37.06
C LEU A 827 32.37 22.57 -38.08
N ASP A 828 32.37 23.52 -39.02
CA ASP A 828 33.42 23.61 -40.05
C ASP A 828 34.80 23.93 -39.44
N LEU A 829 34.83 24.82 -38.43
CA LEU A 829 36.06 25.12 -37.68
C LEU A 829 36.52 23.91 -36.86
N ALA A 830 35.60 23.26 -36.15
CA ALA A 830 35.90 22.07 -35.35
C ALA A 830 36.42 20.93 -36.24
N ARG A 831 35.86 20.75 -37.43
CA ARG A 831 36.32 19.78 -38.44
C ARG A 831 37.74 20.09 -38.90
N ALA A 832 38.02 21.34 -39.27
CA ALA A 832 39.36 21.76 -39.68
C ALA A 832 40.42 21.60 -38.58
N LEU A 833 40.03 21.68 -37.30
CA LEU A 833 40.90 21.40 -36.15
C LEU A 833 41.09 19.89 -35.94
N ALA A 834 40.02 19.10 -36.05
CA ALA A 834 40.06 17.65 -35.95
C ALA A 834 40.96 17.03 -37.03
N ASP A 835 40.85 17.51 -38.28
CA ASP A 835 41.68 17.07 -39.42
C ASP A 835 43.19 17.34 -39.20
N ARG A 836 43.53 18.26 -38.29
CA ARG A 836 44.92 18.57 -37.90
C ARG A 836 45.36 17.85 -36.63
N GLY A 837 44.52 16.96 -36.09
CA GLY A 837 44.76 16.23 -34.83
C GLY A 837 44.54 17.05 -33.56
N ALA A 838 43.96 18.26 -33.65
CA ALA A 838 43.72 19.13 -32.49
C ALA A 838 42.37 18.82 -31.83
N THR A 839 42.21 17.59 -31.34
CA THR A 839 40.91 17.05 -30.85
C THR A 839 40.33 17.82 -29.67
N ASP A 840 41.13 18.27 -28.71
CA ASP A 840 40.66 19.07 -27.58
C ASP A 840 40.21 20.48 -27.97
N GLN A 841 40.90 21.09 -28.95
CA GLN A 841 40.51 22.40 -29.49
C GLN A 841 39.24 22.28 -30.32
N SER A 842 39.11 21.19 -31.10
CA SER A 842 37.89 20.84 -31.81
C SER A 842 36.70 20.68 -30.85
N TRP A 843 36.89 19.93 -29.75
CA TRP A 843 35.86 19.80 -28.71
C TRP A 843 35.51 21.14 -28.05
N ALA A 844 36.49 21.98 -27.73
CA ALA A 844 36.22 23.28 -27.12
C ALA A 844 35.35 24.19 -28.00
N VAL A 845 35.56 24.14 -29.33
CA VAL A 845 34.70 24.86 -30.30
C VAL A 845 33.28 24.29 -30.29
N ILE A 846 33.13 22.96 -30.28
CA ILE A 846 31.83 22.30 -30.21
C ILE A 846 31.11 22.64 -28.90
N GLU A 847 31.79 22.47 -27.76
CA GLU A 847 31.24 22.70 -26.42
C GLU A 847 30.74 24.14 -26.24
N ALA A 848 31.47 25.13 -26.78
CA ALA A 848 31.05 26.52 -26.76
C ALA A 848 29.81 26.80 -27.64
N ALA A 849 29.64 26.04 -28.73
CA ALA A 849 28.51 26.19 -29.64
C ALA A 849 27.23 25.47 -29.16
N LEU A 850 27.37 24.41 -28.36
CA LEU A 850 26.27 23.55 -27.91
C LEU A 850 25.09 24.31 -27.25
N PRO A 851 25.28 25.26 -26.31
CA PRO A 851 24.14 25.96 -25.68
C PRO A 851 23.26 26.75 -26.66
N HIS A 852 23.79 27.07 -27.85
CA HIS A 852 23.14 27.86 -28.89
C HIS A 852 22.61 26.99 -30.04
N TRP A 853 22.75 25.67 -29.96
CA TRP A 853 22.25 24.76 -30.97
C TRP A 853 20.73 24.58 -30.86
N HIS A 854 20.04 24.65 -31.99
CA HIS A 854 18.63 24.30 -32.14
C HIS A 854 18.42 23.54 -33.45
N GLY A 855 17.51 22.58 -33.44
CA GLY A 855 17.07 21.88 -34.66
C GLY A 855 15.82 22.53 -35.25
N ASP A 856 15.74 22.57 -36.58
CA ASP A 856 14.58 23.11 -37.32
C ASP A 856 13.41 22.11 -37.45
N SER A 857 13.55 20.93 -36.85
CA SER A 857 12.55 19.85 -36.83
C SER A 857 12.22 19.47 -35.38
N PRO A 858 10.94 19.14 -35.08
CA PRO A 858 10.55 18.65 -33.76
C PRO A 858 11.23 17.32 -33.40
N HIS A 859 11.77 16.60 -34.40
CA HIS A 859 12.48 15.34 -34.18
C HIS A 859 13.99 15.51 -33.91
N ARG A 860 14.47 16.75 -33.77
CA ARG A 860 15.88 17.06 -33.50
C ARG A 860 16.06 17.63 -32.10
N ILE A 861 16.62 16.82 -31.21
CA ILE A 861 16.92 17.16 -29.81
C ILE A 861 18.42 17.21 -29.49
N ALA A 862 19.26 16.68 -30.38
CA ALA A 862 20.71 16.73 -30.27
C ALA A 862 21.37 16.74 -31.67
N PRO A 863 22.58 17.29 -31.83
CA PRO A 863 23.31 17.28 -33.10
C PRO A 863 23.93 15.90 -33.37
N VAL A 864 23.13 14.98 -33.94
CA VAL A 864 23.55 13.61 -34.27
C VAL A 864 24.77 13.56 -35.19
N VAL A 865 25.01 14.62 -35.99
CA VAL A 865 26.22 14.77 -36.82
C VAL A 865 27.53 14.60 -36.03
N LEU A 866 27.55 14.96 -34.74
CA LEU A 866 28.71 14.75 -33.88
C LEU A 866 29.02 13.26 -33.65
N LEU A 867 28.00 12.40 -33.74
CA LEU A 867 28.12 10.95 -33.67
C LEU A 867 28.26 10.29 -35.05
N THR A 868 28.10 10.98 -36.17
CA THR A 868 28.09 10.32 -37.49
C THR A 868 29.18 10.83 -38.42
N ASP A 869 29.66 12.06 -38.25
CA ASP A 869 30.76 12.60 -39.06
C ASP A 869 32.10 11.92 -38.70
N PRO A 870 32.79 11.30 -39.69
CA PRO A 870 34.07 10.64 -39.46
C PRO A 870 35.14 11.54 -38.82
N ALA A 871 35.12 12.85 -39.08
CA ALA A 871 36.10 13.78 -38.53
C ALA A 871 35.99 13.94 -37.00
N PHE A 872 34.82 13.65 -36.43
CA PHE A 872 34.58 13.79 -34.99
C PHE A 872 34.76 12.49 -34.20
N ARG A 873 35.12 11.37 -34.83
CA ARG A 873 35.28 10.06 -34.16
C ARG A 873 36.24 10.10 -32.96
N GLU A 874 37.40 10.74 -33.13
CA GLU A 874 38.40 10.88 -32.05
C GLU A 874 38.11 12.08 -31.13
N VAL A 875 37.22 12.99 -31.55
CA VAL A 875 36.84 14.17 -30.79
C VAL A 875 35.76 13.84 -29.76
N ILE A 876 34.76 13.06 -30.14
CA ILE A 876 33.57 12.77 -29.32
C ILE A 876 33.76 11.46 -28.56
N THR A 877 34.35 11.55 -27.37
CA THR A 877 34.45 10.45 -26.41
C THR A 877 33.07 10.16 -25.75
N PRO A 878 32.88 9.01 -25.08
CA PRO A 878 31.63 8.72 -24.38
C PRO A 878 31.22 9.79 -23.36
N ALA A 879 32.18 10.35 -22.64
CA ALA A 879 31.93 11.46 -21.71
C ALA A 879 31.47 12.73 -22.44
N ARG A 880 32.08 13.05 -23.60
CA ARG A 880 31.71 14.20 -24.43
C ARG A 880 30.34 14.00 -25.10
N ALA A 881 30.02 12.79 -25.54
CA ALA A 881 28.70 12.44 -26.05
C ALA A 881 27.60 12.67 -25.00
N ARG A 882 27.80 12.19 -23.76
CA ARG A 882 26.88 12.50 -22.64
C ARG A 882 26.81 13.99 -22.35
N ARG A 883 27.93 14.70 -22.46
CA ARG A 883 27.98 16.17 -22.29
C ARG A 883 27.18 16.90 -23.36
N VAL A 884 27.16 16.42 -24.60
CA VAL A 884 26.33 16.99 -25.69
C VAL A 884 24.86 17.07 -25.27
N VAL A 885 24.30 15.97 -24.79
CA VAL A 885 22.86 15.88 -24.46
C VAL A 885 22.50 16.45 -23.08
N THR A 886 23.43 16.49 -22.14
CA THR A 886 23.20 17.06 -20.79
C THR A 886 23.46 18.56 -20.70
N THR A 887 24.04 19.17 -21.74
CA THR A 887 24.23 20.62 -21.78
C THR A 887 22.89 21.29 -22.09
N PRO A 888 22.34 22.15 -21.20
CA PRO A 888 21.10 22.85 -21.47
C PRO A 888 21.19 23.75 -22.71
N ARG A 889 20.11 23.85 -23.46
CA ARG A 889 19.91 24.80 -24.56
C ARG A 889 19.10 25.97 -24.03
N GLY A 890 19.60 27.18 -24.18
CA GLY A 890 19.04 28.38 -23.55
C GLY A 890 17.92 29.05 -24.35
N GLU A 891 16.94 29.59 -23.60
CA GLU A 891 15.73 30.33 -24.01
C GLU A 891 15.99 31.61 -24.84
N PHE A 892 14.95 32.11 -25.55
CA PHE A 892 14.82 33.19 -26.56
C PHE A 892 14.97 32.73 -28.04
N ARG A 893 13.98 32.85 -28.94
CA ARG A 893 12.87 33.82 -29.08
C ARG A 893 11.54 33.16 -29.52
N GLU A 894 10.45 33.82 -29.12
CA GLU A 894 9.14 33.84 -29.79
C GLU A 894 9.22 34.02 -31.32
#